data_AF-A0AA88P0I4-F1
#
_entry.id   AF-A0AA88P0I4-F1
#
_cell.length_a   1.000
_cell.length_b   1.000
_cell.length_c   1.000
_cell.angle_alpha   90.00
_cell.angle_beta   90.00
_cell.angle_gamma   90.00
#
_symmetry.space_group_name_H-M   'P 1'
#
loop_
_entity.id
_entity.type
_entity.pdbx_description
1 polymer ?
#
loop_
_entity_poly.entity_id
_entity_poly.type
_entity_poly.pdbx_seq_one_letter_code
_entity_poly.pdbx_strand_id
1 'polypeptide(L)'
;MEVSFDSMRPWIKLSGERTFVQPAVTFFKSLADGLYTDTLIIKKAGAKQYFMEQGKMMLSMFVKEDGFTVTLQEDDMLKEENYVLSKGLLGRVSRSCLNIYILQIGHLTLEVSSGDITKEKTDAIVNSSNQTFSFKSGVSKAILDGAGLQVEQELLQMAEDTNYQLAEIVTSSGNLPCKEIIHIVGCNKPSEIQQKVLTVLKLCENHRFTSVAFPALGTGQGGANPADVADAMISAVIEFVIKNEPVHVKSVEFIIFQTSMLDDFHQSMLKRGMKSKKGTINRIKGKKILFDQIEPVVFQLCGETPADLSKASALINSLINQEHMNITIHDPAIAHFTKEDLEMLSKMEKELKVSVLTKTNDQVITLKGLTGFVQTAESRIRDIIRKAERNEHRKSLGNLTSRIVQWQYKSGHSFIAFDVFTNYDLEEAFKLQTTSVQIKIESEMYDADIVRKIATKGRKRIELKRVELKAAAQRSLPSHWDDMKGQSVVVVKLTAGSKEYADVEKEFRKTGLSSNIIKLIKIQRVQNSTLWRYYVIKKEELEEKNKHKNNEKCLFHGTGTDKTDQINNYGFNRSFAGMHGAMYGKGTYFAVDPSYSAKNYSKPDGKGHKRVYLARVLVGDFTQGKKGLVTPPKRKSGGVHLYDSVTDKTNNPSMFVIFNDVQAYPEYLITFQ
;
A
#
# COMPACT_ATOMS: atom_id res chain seq x y z
N MET A 1 54.72 -24.51 19.97
CA MET A 1 53.60 -23.55 19.87
C MET A 1 52.57 -24.15 18.93
N GLU A 2 51.31 -24.09 19.29
CA GLU A 2 50.17 -24.60 18.54
C GLU A 2 49.25 -23.42 18.22
N VAL A 3 48.78 -23.37 16.97
CA VAL A 3 47.84 -22.36 16.49
C VAL A 3 46.57 -23.07 16.11
N SER A 4 45.45 -22.71 16.73
CA SER A 4 44.14 -23.21 16.35
C SER A 4 43.21 -22.06 15.99
N PHE A 5 42.49 -22.24 14.89
CA PHE A 5 41.49 -21.32 14.39
C PHE A 5 40.13 -21.85 14.77
N ASP A 6 39.33 -21.04 15.45
CA ASP A 6 37.96 -21.42 15.78
C ASP A 6 37.11 -21.33 14.49
N SER A 7 36.52 -22.45 14.06
CA SER A 7 35.74 -22.51 12.82
C SER A 7 34.38 -21.81 12.93
N MET A 8 33.99 -21.40 14.14
CA MET A 8 32.71 -20.76 14.45
C MET A 8 32.88 -19.35 15.05
N ARG A 9 34.08 -18.96 15.50
CA ARG A 9 34.37 -17.68 16.17
C ARG A 9 35.60 -17.00 15.56
N PRO A 10 35.67 -15.66 15.52
CA PRO A 10 36.80 -14.94 14.93
C PRO A 10 38.01 -14.88 15.88
N TRP A 11 38.39 -16.00 16.52
CA TRP A 11 39.49 -16.06 17.47
C TRP A 11 40.59 -17.01 17.00
N ILE A 12 41.83 -16.54 17.10
CA ILE A 12 43.04 -17.34 16.92
C ILE A 12 43.53 -17.72 18.31
N LYS A 13 43.53 -19.01 18.62
CA LYS A 13 44.05 -19.52 19.89
C LYS A 13 45.50 -19.96 19.68
N LEU A 14 46.38 -19.39 20.50
CA LEU A 14 47.81 -19.71 20.52
C LEU A 14 48.13 -20.39 21.86
N SER A 15 48.62 -21.63 21.81
CA SER A 15 49.03 -22.41 22.99
C SER A 15 50.50 -22.82 22.92
N GLY A 16 51.21 -22.76 24.04
CA GLY A 16 52.61 -23.15 24.13
C GLY A 16 53.41 -22.30 25.12
N GLU A 17 54.73 -22.47 25.10
CA GLU A 17 55.64 -21.72 25.97
C GLU A 17 55.60 -20.22 25.67
N ARG A 18 55.54 -19.40 26.74
CA ARG A 18 55.30 -17.95 26.67
C ARG A 18 56.29 -17.20 25.76
N THR A 19 57.53 -17.66 25.73
CA THR A 19 58.63 -17.13 24.90
C THR A 19 58.33 -17.19 23.40
N PHE A 20 57.54 -18.17 22.96
CA PHE A 20 57.12 -18.33 21.56
C PHE A 20 55.72 -17.78 21.28
N VAL A 21 54.81 -17.83 22.27
CA VAL A 21 53.45 -17.33 22.11
C VAL A 21 53.41 -15.80 22.01
N GLN A 22 54.21 -15.09 22.81
CA GLN A 22 54.15 -13.62 22.83
C GLN A 22 54.54 -12.97 21.48
N PRO A 23 55.63 -13.38 20.80
CA PRO A 23 55.92 -12.89 19.46
C PRO A 23 54.85 -13.25 18.43
N ALA A 24 54.27 -14.44 18.51
CA ALA A 24 53.20 -14.87 17.61
C ALA A 24 51.92 -14.04 17.79
N VAL A 25 51.54 -13.70 19.04
CA VAL A 25 50.43 -12.76 19.31
C VAL A 25 50.70 -11.43 18.65
N THR A 26 51.91 -10.87 18.79
CA THR A 26 52.28 -9.59 18.16
C THR A 26 52.22 -9.68 16.63
N PHE A 27 52.69 -10.78 16.05
CA PHE A 27 52.63 -11.02 14.61
C PHE A 27 51.19 -11.10 14.09
N PHE A 28 50.32 -11.89 14.71
CA PHE A 28 48.91 -11.97 14.30
C PHE A 28 48.15 -10.65 14.50
N LYS A 29 48.48 -9.87 15.53
CA LYS A 29 47.95 -8.51 15.71
C LYS A 29 48.40 -7.58 14.58
N SER A 30 49.68 -7.59 14.24
CA SER A 30 50.22 -6.82 13.12
C SER A 30 49.57 -7.18 11.79
N LEU A 31 49.25 -8.45 11.56
CA LEU A 31 48.52 -8.87 10.36
C LEU A 31 47.07 -8.37 10.38
N ALA A 32 46.40 -8.45 11.54
CA ALA A 32 45.02 -7.96 11.69
C ALA A 32 44.92 -6.43 11.54
N ASP A 33 45.89 -5.68 12.07
CA ASP A 33 45.96 -4.21 11.97
C ASP A 33 46.15 -3.72 10.53
N GLY A 34 46.68 -4.57 9.64
CA GLY A 34 46.84 -4.29 8.21
C GLY A 34 45.60 -4.53 7.36
N LEU A 35 44.51 -5.05 7.95
CA LEU A 35 43.28 -5.37 7.24
C LEU A 35 42.22 -4.29 7.45
N TYR A 36 41.49 -3.97 6.39
CA TYR A 36 40.31 -3.14 6.45
C TYR A 36 39.08 -3.99 6.70
N THR A 37 38.17 -3.51 7.56
CA THR A 37 36.89 -4.19 7.85
C THR A 37 35.73 -3.22 7.72
N ASP A 38 34.57 -3.74 7.31
CA ASP A 38 33.31 -2.97 7.24
C ASP A 38 32.10 -3.89 7.42
N THR A 39 30.96 -3.32 7.81
CA THR A 39 29.69 -4.03 7.97
C THR A 39 28.70 -3.57 6.91
N LEU A 40 28.30 -4.49 6.02
CA LEU A 40 27.25 -4.24 5.03
C LEU A 40 25.90 -4.77 5.54
N ILE A 41 24.88 -3.90 5.56
CA ILE A 41 23.52 -4.25 5.95
C ILE A 41 22.59 -4.15 4.74
N ILE A 42 21.96 -5.26 4.35
CA ILE A 42 20.96 -5.28 3.28
C ILE A 42 19.56 -5.44 3.87
N LYS A 43 18.72 -4.42 3.67
CA LYS A 43 17.30 -4.39 4.07
C LYS A 43 16.39 -4.59 2.85
N LYS A 44 16.45 -5.77 2.23
CA LYS A 44 15.60 -6.16 1.08
C LYS A 44 14.76 -7.40 1.39
N ALA A 45 13.51 -7.40 0.93
CA ALA A 45 12.54 -8.45 1.24
C ALA A 45 12.99 -9.80 0.66
N GLY A 46 13.17 -10.81 1.51
CA GLY A 46 13.69 -12.13 1.12
C GLY A 46 15.22 -12.22 1.01
N ALA A 47 15.96 -11.12 1.24
CA ALA A 47 17.42 -11.15 1.13
C ALA A 47 18.11 -12.03 2.16
N LYS A 48 17.67 -11.98 3.43
CA LYS A 48 18.21 -12.86 4.48
C LYS A 48 18.06 -14.34 4.12
N GLN A 49 16.87 -14.74 3.65
CA GLN A 49 16.62 -16.11 3.21
C GLN A 49 17.48 -16.49 2.01
N TYR A 50 17.55 -15.64 0.98
CA TYR A 50 18.39 -15.87 -0.20
C TYR A 50 19.85 -16.12 0.17
N PHE A 51 20.45 -15.28 1.00
CA PHE A 51 21.86 -15.41 1.36
C PHE A 51 22.15 -16.57 2.32
N MET A 52 21.19 -16.95 3.17
CA MET A 52 21.31 -18.13 4.04
C MET A 52 21.21 -19.45 3.26
N GLU A 53 20.38 -19.51 2.22
CA GLU A 53 20.11 -20.76 1.48
C GLU A 53 20.95 -20.90 0.20
N GLN A 54 20.97 -19.87 -0.65
CA GLN A 54 21.54 -19.93 -2.00
C GLN A 54 22.84 -19.11 -2.12
N GLY A 55 22.87 -17.92 -1.51
CA GLY A 55 24.00 -17.00 -1.63
C GLY A 55 25.27 -17.47 -0.89
N LYS A 56 25.15 -18.34 0.12
CA LYS A 56 26.29 -18.83 0.93
C LYS A 56 27.39 -19.48 0.07
N MET A 57 27.00 -20.26 -0.95
CA MET A 57 27.95 -20.87 -1.88
C MET A 57 28.68 -19.83 -2.74
N MET A 58 27.94 -18.85 -3.29
CA MET A 58 28.54 -17.78 -4.11
C MET A 58 29.47 -16.88 -3.30
N LEU A 59 29.10 -16.55 -2.06
CA LEU A 59 29.94 -15.77 -1.15
C LEU A 59 31.30 -16.45 -0.87
N SER A 60 31.31 -17.78 -0.77
CA SER A 60 32.55 -18.55 -0.55
C SER A 60 33.54 -18.52 -1.73
N MET A 61 33.07 -18.17 -2.94
CA MET A 61 33.93 -18.06 -4.13
C MET A 61 34.75 -16.77 -4.16
N PHE A 62 34.22 -15.67 -3.59
CA PHE A 62 34.88 -14.36 -3.61
C PHE A 62 36.23 -14.36 -2.86
N VAL A 63 36.36 -15.19 -1.81
CA VAL A 63 37.64 -15.38 -1.09
C VAL A 63 38.73 -15.92 -2.01
N LYS A 64 38.38 -16.78 -2.98
CA LYS A 64 39.34 -17.45 -3.85
C LYS A 64 39.73 -16.60 -5.06
N GLU A 65 38.83 -15.78 -5.56
CA GLU A 65 38.98 -15.09 -6.84
C GLU A 65 39.32 -13.60 -6.70
N ASP A 66 38.94 -12.96 -5.58
CA ASP A 66 38.94 -11.49 -5.50
C ASP A 66 39.73 -10.90 -4.32
N GLY A 67 40.38 -11.72 -3.48
CA GLY A 67 41.29 -11.24 -2.44
C GLY A 67 40.64 -10.60 -1.20
N PHE A 68 39.32 -10.76 -1.04
CA PHE A 68 38.59 -10.29 0.15
C PHE A 68 37.68 -11.38 0.71
N THR A 69 37.35 -11.27 2.00
CA THR A 69 36.47 -12.19 2.70
C THR A 69 35.13 -11.54 3.02
N VAL A 70 34.05 -12.27 2.72
CA VAL A 70 32.68 -11.90 3.10
C VAL A 70 32.12 -12.99 3.99
N THR A 71 31.79 -12.62 5.23
CA THR A 71 31.19 -13.54 6.18
C THR A 71 29.75 -13.13 6.45
N LEU A 72 28.81 -14.04 6.19
CA LEU A 72 27.41 -13.88 6.57
C LEU A 72 27.29 -14.02 8.09
N GLN A 73 26.73 -13.03 8.76
CA GLN A 73 26.53 -13.10 10.21
C GLN A 73 25.28 -13.95 10.51
N GLU A 74 25.48 -15.18 10.99
CA GLU A 74 24.39 -16.09 11.38
C GLU A 74 23.77 -15.67 12.74
N ASP A 75 22.47 -15.95 12.94
CA ASP A 75 21.75 -15.54 14.15
C ASP A 75 22.36 -16.11 15.46
N ASP A 76 23.16 -17.18 15.38
CA ASP A 76 23.88 -17.77 16.51
C ASP A 76 25.16 -17.00 16.89
N MET A 77 25.76 -16.23 15.97
CA MET A 77 26.85 -15.30 16.25
C MET A 77 26.38 -14.02 16.94
N LEU A 78 25.06 -13.77 16.95
CA LEU A 78 24.41 -12.67 17.68
C LEU A 78 24.06 -13.03 19.14
N LYS A 79 24.28 -14.29 19.57
CA LYS A 79 23.76 -14.81 20.84
C LYS A 79 24.60 -14.55 22.08
N GLU A 80 25.83 -14.01 22.02
CA GLU A 80 26.59 -13.82 23.27
C GLU A 80 27.22 -12.44 23.51
N GLU A 81 27.55 -11.61 22.51
CA GLU A 81 27.99 -10.24 22.83
C GLU A 81 26.83 -9.30 23.19
N ASN A 82 25.63 -9.53 22.65
CA ASN A 82 24.43 -8.72 22.95
C ASN A 82 23.43 -9.39 23.92
N TYR A 83 23.58 -10.69 24.23
CA TYR A 83 22.58 -11.41 25.03
C TYR A 83 22.78 -11.28 26.54
N VAL A 84 23.99 -10.95 27.01
CA VAL A 84 24.28 -10.87 28.45
C VAL A 84 24.04 -9.46 29.04
N LEU A 85 24.06 -8.38 28.25
CA LEU A 85 23.91 -7.01 28.76
C LEU A 85 22.52 -6.36 28.52
N SER A 86 21.74 -6.80 27.52
CA SER A 86 20.51 -6.06 27.12
C SER A 86 19.21 -6.53 27.79
N LYS A 87 19.20 -7.72 28.42
CA LYS A 87 17.99 -8.27 29.08
C LYS A 87 17.93 -7.82 30.54
N GLY A 88 17.72 -6.52 30.73
CA GLY A 88 17.55 -5.89 32.04
C GLY A 88 17.79 -4.38 32.04
N LEU A 89 18.55 -3.89 31.05
CA LEU A 89 18.97 -2.49 30.97
C LEU A 89 17.87 -1.55 30.44
N LEU A 90 17.08 -1.97 29.44
CA LEU A 90 16.07 -1.10 28.83
C LEU A 90 14.68 -1.32 29.46
N GLY A 91 14.17 -0.27 30.11
CA GLY A 91 12.80 -0.21 30.63
C GLY A 91 11.75 -0.01 29.54
N ARG A 92 10.46 -0.08 29.93
CA ARG A 92 9.37 0.27 29.02
C ARG A 92 9.31 1.78 28.83
N VAL A 93 9.00 2.21 27.61
CA VAL A 93 8.66 3.62 27.36
C VAL A 93 7.36 3.93 28.13
N SER A 94 7.43 4.90 29.03
CA SER A 94 6.28 5.39 29.79
C SER A 94 5.94 6.81 29.34
N ARG A 95 4.66 7.17 29.49
CA ARG A 95 4.17 8.51 29.20
C ARG A 95 3.84 9.19 30.52
N SER A 96 4.62 10.21 30.88
CA SER A 96 4.43 10.95 32.14
C SER A 96 3.29 11.97 32.02
N CYS A 97 3.17 12.66 30.88
CA CYS A 97 2.05 13.57 30.56
C CYS A 97 1.86 13.78 29.04
N LEU A 98 1.04 14.76 28.61
CA LEU A 98 0.88 15.10 27.19
C LEU A 98 2.22 15.62 26.63
N ASN A 99 2.76 14.94 25.61
CA ASN A 99 4.00 15.29 24.89
C ASN A 99 5.33 15.10 25.65
N ILE A 100 5.35 14.25 26.69
CA ILE A 100 6.58 13.80 27.37
C ILE A 100 6.67 12.27 27.35
N TYR A 101 7.79 11.76 26.83
CA TYR A 101 8.10 10.34 26.73
C TYR A 101 9.36 10.02 27.53
N ILE A 102 9.32 8.96 28.33
CA ILE A 102 10.42 8.58 29.22
C ILE A 102 10.84 7.14 28.92
N LEU A 103 12.14 6.89 28.82
CA LEU A 103 12.75 5.57 28.70
C LEU A 103 13.83 5.40 29.76
N GLN A 104 13.69 4.37 30.59
CA GLN A 104 14.74 3.98 31.52
C GLN A 104 15.82 3.17 30.78
N ILE A 105 17.09 3.55 30.90
CA ILE A 105 18.24 2.85 30.34
C ILE A 105 19.24 2.62 31.49
N GLY A 106 19.10 1.49 32.19
CA GLY A 106 19.82 1.20 33.42
C GLY A 106 19.47 2.19 34.52
N HIS A 107 20.47 2.87 35.06
CA HIS A 107 20.30 3.93 36.06
C HIS A 107 20.08 5.33 35.46
N LEU A 108 20.06 5.44 34.12
CA LEU A 108 19.86 6.68 33.40
C LEU A 108 18.42 6.80 32.90
N THR A 109 17.84 7.98 33.04
CA THR A 109 16.52 8.33 32.51
C THR A 109 16.70 9.15 31.25
N LEU A 110 16.15 8.66 30.13
CA LEU A 110 16.06 9.42 28.88
C LEU A 110 14.65 10.00 28.74
N GLU A 111 14.55 11.32 28.71
CA GLU A 111 13.32 12.05 28.44
C GLU A 111 13.33 12.66 27.04
N VAL A 112 12.20 12.58 26.34
CA VAL A 112 11.94 13.33 25.11
C VAL A 112 10.68 14.15 25.32
N SER A 113 10.80 15.46 25.22
CA SER A 113 9.70 16.40 25.43
C SER A 113 9.72 17.53 24.40
N SER A 114 8.57 18.17 24.21
CA SER A 114 8.48 19.38 23.39
C SER A 114 8.73 20.61 24.25
N GLY A 115 9.66 21.48 23.87
CA GLY A 115 10.00 22.64 24.70
C GLY A 115 10.99 23.61 24.06
N ASP A 116 11.33 24.64 24.84
CA ASP A 116 12.35 25.63 24.52
C ASP A 116 13.56 25.37 25.43
N ILE A 117 14.68 24.95 24.84
CA ILE A 117 15.89 24.56 25.56
C ILE A 117 16.46 25.68 26.45
N THR A 118 16.14 26.94 26.17
CA THR A 118 16.59 28.09 26.99
C THR A 118 15.88 28.16 28.35
N LYS A 119 14.88 27.32 28.59
CA LYS A 119 14.12 27.25 29.84
C LYS A 119 14.52 26.08 30.73
N GLU A 120 15.42 25.21 30.27
CA GLU A 120 15.81 24.00 30.99
C GLU A 120 16.73 24.28 32.18
N LYS A 121 16.45 23.60 33.29
CA LYS A 121 17.15 23.75 34.58
C LYS A 121 18.20 22.65 34.82
N THR A 122 18.68 22.02 33.74
CA THR A 122 19.66 20.94 33.80
C THR A 122 21.04 21.46 34.19
N ASP A 123 21.96 20.55 34.57
CA ASP A 123 23.34 20.94 34.86
C ASP A 123 24.03 21.49 33.60
N ALA A 124 23.77 20.88 32.44
CA ALA A 124 24.22 21.40 31.16
C ALA A 124 23.09 21.47 30.13
N ILE A 125 23.16 22.47 29.25
CA ILE A 125 22.44 22.47 27.97
C ILE A 125 23.43 22.46 26.81
N VAL A 126 23.03 21.87 25.68
CA VAL A 126 23.90 21.76 24.51
C VAL A 126 23.54 22.79 23.46
N ASN A 127 24.54 23.59 23.08
CA ASN A 127 24.43 24.52 21.96
C ASN A 127 25.11 23.95 20.70
N SER A 128 24.37 23.88 19.59
CA SER A 128 24.93 23.53 18.28
C SER A 128 25.29 24.79 17.49
N SER A 129 26.59 25.09 17.38
CA SER A 129 27.14 26.30 16.76
C SER A 129 28.03 25.98 15.54
N ASN A 130 28.70 26.99 14.98
CA ASN A 130 29.71 26.84 13.92
C ASN A 130 31.12 26.67 14.52
N GLN A 131 32.12 26.45 13.66
CA GLN A 131 33.52 26.24 14.08
C GLN A 131 34.11 27.43 14.86
N THR A 132 33.60 28.64 14.66
CA THR A 132 34.05 29.85 15.36
C THR A 132 33.16 30.18 16.57
N PHE A 133 32.22 29.30 16.92
CA PHE A 133 31.22 29.43 17.98
C PHE A 133 30.39 30.73 17.98
N SER A 134 30.46 31.52 16.91
CA SER A 134 29.77 32.80 16.69
C SER A 134 28.44 32.66 15.95
N PHE A 135 27.94 31.43 15.78
CA PHE A 135 26.74 31.16 15.00
C PHE A 135 25.48 31.70 15.70
N LYS A 136 24.92 32.80 15.17
CA LYS A 136 23.69 33.43 15.67
C LYS A 136 22.47 33.05 14.83
N SER A 137 22.26 31.75 14.57
CA SER A 137 21.04 31.25 13.94
C SER A 137 20.47 30.02 14.64
N GLY A 138 19.18 29.74 14.41
CA GLY A 138 18.48 28.59 14.98
C GLY A 138 18.59 28.53 16.51
N VAL A 139 18.89 27.33 17.03
CA VAL A 139 19.02 27.09 18.48
C VAL A 139 20.16 27.89 19.11
N SER A 140 21.27 28.09 18.41
CA SER A 140 22.42 28.84 18.94
C SER A 140 22.09 30.31 19.14
N LYS A 141 21.29 30.91 18.25
CA LYS A 141 20.77 32.25 18.46
C LYS A 141 19.95 32.33 19.75
N ALA A 142 18.99 31.42 19.92
CA ALA A 142 18.11 31.43 21.09
C ALA A 142 18.90 31.28 22.40
N ILE A 143 19.89 30.39 22.42
CA ILE A 143 20.77 30.18 23.59
C ILE A 143 21.62 31.41 23.87
N LEU A 144 22.29 31.99 22.87
CA LEU A 144 23.14 33.18 23.07
C LEU A 144 22.33 34.42 23.47
N ASP A 145 21.18 34.66 22.82
CA ASP A 145 20.25 35.74 23.17
C ASP A 145 19.75 35.57 24.62
N GLY A 146 19.47 34.33 25.05
CA GLY A 146 19.01 34.02 26.40
C GLY A 146 20.11 34.08 27.47
N ALA A 147 21.35 33.72 27.14
CA ALA A 147 22.48 33.74 28.06
C ALA A 147 23.02 35.17 28.29
N GLY A 148 22.96 36.02 27.26
CA GLY A 148 23.44 37.40 27.31
C GLY A 148 24.94 37.55 27.01
N LEU A 149 25.40 38.80 27.01
CA LEU A 149 26.73 39.20 26.50
C LEU A 149 27.91 38.55 27.25
N GLN A 150 27.73 38.11 28.48
CA GLN A 150 28.78 37.45 29.26
C GLN A 150 29.29 36.18 28.57
N VAL A 151 28.37 35.33 28.09
CA VAL A 151 28.75 34.07 27.42
C VAL A 151 29.43 34.34 26.06
N GLU A 152 29.01 35.40 25.36
CA GLU A 152 29.69 35.80 24.13
C GLU A 152 31.14 36.26 24.39
N GLN A 153 31.39 36.96 25.50
CA GLN A 153 32.74 37.36 25.90
C GLN A 153 33.61 36.16 26.29
N GLU A 154 33.06 35.19 27.02
CA GLU A 154 33.76 33.94 27.36
C GLU A 154 34.16 33.16 26.10
N LEU A 155 33.24 33.04 25.12
CA LEU A 155 33.52 32.38 23.84
C LEU A 155 34.59 33.11 23.02
N LEU A 156 34.59 34.45 23.00
CA LEU A 156 35.61 35.24 22.30
C LEU A 156 36.99 35.08 22.96
N GLN A 157 37.05 35.12 24.29
CA GLN A 157 38.29 34.93 25.03
C GLN A 157 38.88 33.53 24.81
N MET A 158 38.04 32.50 24.81
CA MET A 158 38.46 31.11 24.54
C MET A 158 38.85 30.88 23.07
N ALA A 159 38.32 31.67 22.13
CA ALA A 159 38.68 31.59 20.71
C ALA A 159 40.02 32.27 20.38
N GLU A 160 40.48 33.22 21.20
CA GLU A 160 41.78 33.90 21.04
C GLU A 160 42.97 33.09 21.61
N ASP A 161 42.70 32.13 22.49
CA ASP A 161 43.71 31.23 23.08
C ASP A 161 44.11 30.14 22.06
N THR A 162 45.05 30.48 21.17
CA THR A 162 45.49 29.72 19.98
C THR A 162 46.07 28.31 20.21
N ASN A 163 46.01 27.78 21.43
CA ASN A 163 46.46 26.43 21.77
C ASN A 163 45.34 25.37 21.88
N TYR A 164 44.08 25.74 21.68
CA TYR A 164 42.95 24.83 21.87
C TYR A 164 42.14 24.62 20.58
N GLN A 165 42.50 23.61 19.78
CA GLN A 165 41.58 22.97 18.83
C GLN A 165 40.64 22.01 19.59
N LEU A 166 39.85 22.52 20.53
CA LEU A 166 38.84 21.69 21.19
C LEU A 166 37.59 21.58 20.30
N ALA A 167 37.08 20.35 20.16
CA ALA A 167 35.90 20.05 19.38
C ALA A 167 34.57 20.42 20.10
N GLU A 168 34.68 20.79 21.38
CA GLU A 168 33.62 21.19 22.31
C GLU A 168 34.15 22.25 23.30
N ILE A 169 33.38 23.32 23.58
CA ILE A 169 33.72 24.39 24.55
C ILE A 169 32.66 24.45 25.65
N VAL A 170 33.06 24.71 26.89
CA VAL A 170 32.14 24.88 28.03
C VAL A 170 32.24 26.29 28.58
N THR A 171 31.10 26.94 28.78
CA THR A 171 30.99 28.30 29.34
C THR A 171 30.02 28.34 30.53
N SER A 172 30.03 29.46 31.26
CA SER A 172 28.95 29.77 32.20
C SER A 172 27.59 29.86 31.48
N SER A 173 26.50 29.80 32.25
CA SER A 173 25.14 29.90 31.71
C SER A 173 24.64 31.33 31.48
N GLY A 174 25.37 32.34 31.95
CA GLY A 174 24.93 33.73 31.97
C GLY A 174 23.57 33.87 32.66
N ASN A 175 22.55 34.32 31.91
CA ASN A 175 21.18 34.48 32.41
C ASN A 175 20.30 33.23 32.25
N LEU A 176 20.82 32.12 31.71
CA LEU A 176 20.05 30.89 31.52
C LEU A 176 19.88 30.11 32.85
N PRO A 177 18.79 29.36 33.00
CA PRO A 177 18.50 28.64 34.23
C PRO A 177 19.31 27.35 34.45
N CYS A 178 20.13 26.92 33.48
CA CYS A 178 21.07 25.81 33.61
C CYS A 178 22.37 26.24 34.33
N LYS A 179 23.26 25.29 34.68
CA LYS A 179 24.54 25.64 35.33
C LYS A 179 25.61 26.04 34.31
N GLU A 180 25.78 25.26 33.25
CA GLU A 180 26.76 25.51 32.18
C GLU A 180 26.17 25.27 30.79
N ILE A 181 26.85 25.78 29.76
CA ILE A 181 26.49 25.57 28.34
C ILE A 181 27.65 24.83 27.67
N ILE A 182 27.33 23.73 26.99
CA ILE A 182 28.29 22.95 26.20
C ILE A 182 28.08 23.29 24.72
N HIS A 183 29.04 23.98 24.15
CA HIS A 183 29.05 24.41 22.76
C HIS A 183 29.74 23.37 21.88
N ILE A 184 29.01 22.83 20.90
CA ILE A 184 29.53 21.88 19.93
C ILE A 184 29.43 22.43 18.51
N VAL A 185 30.35 22.01 17.64
CA VAL A 185 30.24 22.29 16.21
C VAL A 185 29.11 21.41 15.62
N GLY A 186 28.16 22.06 14.95
CA GLY A 186 27.01 21.39 14.34
C GLY A 186 27.41 20.41 13.23
N CYS A 187 26.69 19.30 13.15
CA CYS A 187 26.84 18.25 12.14
C CYS A 187 25.45 17.80 11.64
N ASN A 188 25.40 17.23 10.44
CA ASN A 188 24.13 16.82 9.80
C ASN A 188 24.09 15.36 9.35
N LYS A 189 25.20 14.61 9.48
CA LYS A 189 25.21 13.16 9.22
C LYS A 189 24.89 12.40 10.51
N PRO A 190 24.00 11.38 10.47
CA PRO A 190 23.63 10.61 11.67
C PRO A 190 24.82 10.01 12.43
N SER A 191 25.84 9.51 11.73
CA SER A 191 27.05 8.97 12.35
C SER A 191 27.84 10.03 13.13
N GLU A 192 27.96 11.24 12.60
CA GLU A 192 28.63 12.36 13.25
C GLU A 192 27.82 12.87 14.45
N ILE A 193 26.49 12.94 14.32
CA ILE A 193 25.57 13.32 15.40
C ILE A 193 25.68 12.33 16.56
N GLN A 194 25.68 11.01 16.29
CA GLN A 194 25.85 9.99 17.32
C GLN A 194 27.17 10.17 18.09
N GLN A 195 28.27 10.39 17.36
CA GLN A 195 29.58 10.62 17.98
C GLN A 195 29.61 11.91 18.82
N LYS A 196 28.97 12.98 18.35
CA LYS A 196 28.89 14.25 19.09
C LYS A 196 28.08 14.13 20.38
N VAL A 197 26.92 13.47 20.34
CA VAL A 197 26.14 13.19 21.56
C VAL A 197 26.94 12.34 22.54
N LEU A 198 27.60 11.28 22.06
CA LEU A 198 28.43 10.42 22.91
C LEU A 198 29.59 11.19 23.55
N THR A 199 30.22 12.10 22.82
CA THR A 199 31.32 12.94 23.32
C THR A 199 30.84 13.90 24.40
N VAL A 200 29.70 14.55 24.20
CA VAL A 200 29.09 15.43 25.22
C VAL A 200 28.73 14.64 26.48
N LEU A 201 28.13 13.45 26.35
CA LEU A 201 27.78 12.63 27.52
C LEU A 201 29.02 12.23 28.34
N LYS A 202 30.14 11.88 27.68
CA LYS A 202 31.42 11.61 28.34
C LYS A 202 31.99 12.87 29.03
N LEU A 203 31.87 14.03 28.40
CA LEU A 203 32.25 15.31 29.01
C LEU A 203 31.43 15.60 30.27
N CYS A 204 30.11 15.46 30.20
CA CYS A 204 29.21 15.63 31.35
C CYS A 204 29.58 14.69 32.51
N GLU A 205 29.90 13.43 32.21
CA GLU A 205 30.35 12.46 33.22
C GLU A 205 31.65 12.90 33.90
N ASN A 206 32.63 13.37 33.11
CA ASN A 206 33.90 13.88 33.63
C ASN A 206 33.71 15.14 34.51
N HIS A 207 32.77 16.01 34.13
CA HIS A 207 32.37 17.19 34.91
C HIS A 207 31.44 16.86 36.10
N ARG A 208 31.11 15.56 36.29
CA ARG A 208 30.19 15.06 37.33
C ARG A 208 28.80 15.68 37.27
N PHE A 209 28.34 16.02 36.08
CA PHE A 209 26.97 16.47 35.86
C PHE A 209 25.98 15.34 36.00
N THR A 210 24.84 15.65 36.58
CA THR A 210 23.73 14.73 36.82
C THR A 210 22.66 14.80 35.73
N SER A 211 22.54 15.93 35.03
CA SER A 211 21.56 16.12 33.96
C SER A 211 22.09 16.94 32.78
N VAL A 212 21.69 16.57 31.56
CA VAL A 212 22.03 17.32 30.34
C VAL A 212 20.87 17.35 29.35
N ALA A 213 20.59 18.53 28.79
CA ALA A 213 19.56 18.73 27.77
C ALA A 213 20.17 19.00 26.39
N PHE A 214 19.68 18.28 25.38
CA PHE A 214 20.07 18.43 23.97
C PHE A 214 18.90 18.97 23.14
N PRO A 215 19.16 19.84 22.15
CA PRO A 215 18.20 20.10 21.10
C PRO A 215 18.25 18.97 20.05
N ALA A 216 17.31 18.94 19.11
CA ALA A 216 17.37 18.04 17.96
C ALA A 216 18.55 18.42 17.02
N LEU A 217 19.72 17.83 17.23
CA LEU A 217 20.97 18.18 16.54
C LEU A 217 20.90 17.94 15.03
N GLY A 218 21.46 18.85 14.24
CA GLY A 218 21.52 18.74 12.77
C GLY A 218 20.19 18.94 12.04
N THR A 219 19.09 19.17 12.75
CA THR A 219 17.77 19.48 12.17
C THR A 219 17.62 20.96 11.83
N GLY A 220 16.44 21.38 11.35
CA GLY A 220 16.18 22.77 10.97
C GLY A 220 17.05 23.20 9.79
N GLN A 221 17.94 24.17 9.99
CA GLN A 221 18.86 24.65 8.95
C GLN A 221 19.90 23.60 8.52
N GLY A 222 20.19 22.59 9.36
CA GLY A 222 21.11 21.50 9.00
C GLY A 222 20.54 20.49 8.02
N GLY A 223 19.21 20.47 7.84
CA GLY A 223 18.52 19.66 6.84
C GLY A 223 18.52 18.14 7.07
N ALA A 224 19.04 17.66 8.21
CA ALA A 224 19.04 16.22 8.52
C ALA A 224 17.62 15.68 8.71
N ASN A 225 17.39 14.42 8.31
CA ASN A 225 16.10 13.76 8.47
C ASN A 225 15.80 13.53 9.98
N PRO A 226 14.66 14.00 10.51
CA PRO A 226 14.34 13.87 11.94
C PRO A 226 14.36 12.45 12.48
N ALA A 227 13.94 11.44 11.70
CA ALA A 227 13.94 10.05 12.12
C ALA A 227 15.36 9.47 12.25
N ASP A 228 16.26 9.83 11.33
CA ASP A 228 17.65 9.40 11.39
C ASP A 228 18.40 10.10 12.53
N VAL A 229 18.11 11.37 12.79
CA VAL A 229 18.62 12.12 13.95
C VAL A 229 18.15 11.48 15.26
N ALA A 230 16.85 11.18 15.36
CA ALA A 230 16.28 10.49 16.51
C ALA A 230 16.92 9.12 16.77
N ASP A 231 17.16 8.34 15.70
CA ASP A 231 17.84 7.05 15.82
C ASP A 231 19.31 7.23 16.24
N ALA A 232 20.03 8.23 15.72
CA ALA A 232 21.42 8.50 16.08
C ALA A 232 21.59 8.96 17.54
N MET A 233 20.83 9.98 17.96
CA MET A 233 20.93 10.55 19.30
C MET A 233 20.56 9.51 20.39
N ILE A 234 19.51 8.73 20.18
CA ILE A 234 19.10 7.69 21.14
C ILE A 234 20.10 6.53 21.16
N SER A 235 20.68 6.16 20.01
CA SER A 235 21.74 5.15 19.96
C SER A 235 22.98 5.59 20.74
N ALA A 236 23.35 6.87 20.68
CA ALA A 236 24.46 7.42 21.45
C ALA A 236 24.24 7.28 22.96
N VAL A 237 23.03 7.57 23.47
CA VAL A 237 22.70 7.42 24.89
C VAL A 237 22.77 5.95 25.32
N ILE A 238 22.24 5.03 24.50
CA ILE A 238 22.32 3.60 24.79
C ILE A 238 23.77 3.11 24.77
N GLU A 239 24.55 3.52 23.77
CA GLU A 239 25.95 3.19 23.66
C GLU A 239 26.76 3.70 24.86
N PHE A 240 26.48 4.93 25.30
CA PHE A 240 27.08 5.52 26.49
C PHE A 240 26.78 4.68 27.73
N VAL A 241 25.52 4.29 27.97
CA VAL A 241 25.20 3.47 29.14
C VAL A 241 25.85 2.08 29.07
N ILE A 242 25.87 1.45 27.89
CA ILE A 242 26.41 0.10 27.71
C ILE A 242 27.94 0.08 27.82
N LYS A 243 28.63 1.02 27.17
CA LYS A 243 30.09 1.00 27.05
C LYS A 243 30.81 1.80 28.12
N ASN A 244 30.16 2.78 28.73
CA ASN A 244 30.79 3.71 29.66
C ASN A 244 30.28 3.60 31.10
N GLU A 245 29.19 2.86 31.36
CA GLU A 245 28.64 2.60 32.70
C GLU A 245 28.60 3.85 33.61
N PRO A 246 27.85 4.91 33.23
CA PRO A 246 27.94 6.22 33.87
C PRO A 246 27.52 6.22 35.34
N VAL A 247 28.31 6.90 36.17
CA VAL A 247 28.10 7.02 37.62
C VAL A 247 27.41 8.33 37.98
N HIS A 248 27.70 9.42 37.28
CA HIS A 248 27.22 10.76 37.57
C HIS A 248 26.01 11.17 36.75
N VAL A 249 26.02 10.97 35.43
CA VAL A 249 24.91 11.35 34.54
C VAL A 249 23.71 10.45 34.79
N LYS A 250 22.60 11.04 35.29
CA LYS A 250 21.35 10.33 35.61
C LYS A 250 20.19 10.70 34.70
N SER A 251 20.17 11.92 34.13
CA SER A 251 19.10 12.39 33.25
C SER A 251 19.67 12.90 31.93
N VAL A 252 19.08 12.47 30.82
CA VAL A 252 19.34 13.02 29.49
C VAL A 252 18.01 13.45 28.89
N GLU A 253 17.92 14.70 28.44
CA GLU A 253 16.67 15.30 27.98
C GLU A 253 16.82 15.76 26.54
N PHE A 254 15.95 15.30 25.63
CA PHE A 254 15.89 15.76 24.25
C PHE A 254 14.72 16.72 24.09
N ILE A 255 15.03 18.00 23.95
CA ILE A 255 14.07 19.10 23.90
C ILE A 255 13.76 19.44 22.45
N ILE A 256 12.57 19.04 22.01
CA ILE A 256 12.12 19.14 20.62
C ILE A 256 11.32 20.42 20.43
N PHE A 257 11.94 21.44 19.83
CA PHE A 257 11.27 22.73 19.58
C PHE A 257 10.15 22.63 18.53
N GLN A 258 10.35 21.87 17.44
CA GLN A 258 9.31 21.63 16.44
C GLN A 258 8.53 20.36 16.76
N THR A 259 7.31 20.53 17.27
CA THR A 259 6.45 19.42 17.75
C THR A 259 6.20 18.31 16.73
N SER A 260 6.29 18.59 15.43
CA SER A 260 6.17 17.59 14.37
C SER A 260 7.26 16.51 14.39
N MET A 261 8.44 16.82 14.95
CA MET A 261 9.54 15.85 15.09
C MET A 261 9.43 14.97 16.33
N LEU A 262 8.52 15.30 17.26
CA LEU A 262 8.37 14.58 18.52
C LEU A 262 7.95 13.11 18.29
N ASP A 263 7.15 12.86 17.25
CA ASP A 263 6.73 11.51 16.88
C ASP A 263 7.91 10.65 16.40
N ASP A 264 8.88 11.22 15.69
CA ASP A 264 10.06 10.50 15.21
C ASP A 264 10.94 10.01 16.38
N PHE A 265 11.17 10.88 17.37
CA PHE A 265 11.88 10.52 18.60
C PHE A 265 11.12 9.50 19.45
N HIS A 266 9.80 9.65 19.57
CA HIS A 266 8.97 8.68 20.26
C HIS A 266 9.00 7.29 19.59
N GLN A 267 8.89 7.23 18.25
CA GLN A 267 9.01 5.96 17.52
C GLN A 267 10.40 5.34 17.69
N SER A 268 11.46 6.14 17.68
CA SER A 268 12.83 5.69 17.96
C SER A 268 12.97 5.07 19.36
N MET A 269 12.33 5.66 20.39
CA MET A 269 12.27 5.07 21.74
C MET A 269 11.47 3.76 21.76
N LEU A 270 10.31 3.70 21.10
CA LEU A 270 9.46 2.50 21.06
C LEU A 270 10.13 1.32 20.37
N LYS A 271 10.87 1.56 19.27
CA LYS A 271 11.69 0.54 18.59
C LYS A 271 12.65 -0.18 19.57
N ARG A 272 13.11 0.53 20.60
CA ARG A 272 14.15 0.07 21.55
C ARG A 272 13.58 -0.42 22.89
N GLY A 273 12.43 0.09 23.33
CA GLY A 273 11.79 -0.24 24.61
C GLY A 273 10.80 -1.41 24.60
N MET A 274 10.52 -2.06 23.46
CA MET A 274 9.51 -3.14 23.37
C MET A 274 10.03 -4.45 22.75
N LYS A 275 10.28 -5.45 23.60
CA LYS A 275 10.03 -6.87 23.29
C LYS A 275 9.11 -7.50 24.35
N SER A 276 7.79 -7.24 24.27
CA SER A 276 6.78 -8.19 24.75
C SER A 276 5.40 -7.95 24.09
N LYS A 277 4.76 -9.07 23.78
CA LYS A 277 3.52 -9.39 23.04
C LYS A 277 2.43 -8.32 22.81
N LYS A 278 1.92 -8.37 21.56
CA LYS A 278 0.57 -8.08 21.03
C LYS A 278 -0.44 -7.39 21.99
N GLY A 279 -0.84 -6.17 21.63
CA GLY A 279 -2.02 -5.51 22.17
C GLY A 279 -2.41 -4.29 21.35
N THR A 280 -3.65 -4.32 20.84
CA THR A 280 -4.38 -3.32 20.04
C THR A 280 -4.39 -1.91 20.65
N ILE A 281 -4.40 -0.86 19.82
CA ILE A 281 -5.33 0.29 19.91
C ILE A 281 -5.34 1.07 18.57
N ASN A 282 -6.55 1.33 18.09
CA ASN A 282 -6.88 2.16 16.93
C ASN A 282 -6.87 3.65 17.29
N ARG A 283 -6.46 4.53 16.37
CA ARG A 283 -7.37 5.53 15.77
C ARG A 283 -6.79 6.18 14.51
N ILE A 284 -7.74 6.51 13.64
CA ILE A 284 -7.64 6.76 12.21
C ILE A 284 -7.38 8.24 11.91
N LYS A 285 -6.46 8.53 10.98
CA LYS A 285 -6.67 9.41 9.79
C LYS A 285 -5.43 9.39 8.88
N GLY A 286 -5.64 9.08 7.59
CA GLY A 286 -4.67 9.24 6.49
C GLY A 286 -3.76 8.02 6.24
N LYS A 287 -4.20 7.08 5.39
CA LYS A 287 -3.43 5.85 5.05
C LYS A 287 -2.13 6.16 4.28
N LYS A 288 -0.99 5.96 4.94
CA LYS A 288 0.27 5.52 4.34
C LYS A 288 0.70 4.29 5.13
N ILE A 289 0.26 3.11 4.70
CA ILE A 289 0.58 1.85 5.39
C ILE A 289 1.92 1.37 4.83
N LEU A 290 3.01 1.70 5.50
CA LEU A 290 4.32 1.05 5.33
C LEU A 290 4.43 0.02 6.47
N PHE A 291 4.46 -1.28 6.15
CA PHE A 291 4.68 -2.33 7.14
C PHE A 291 6.17 -2.66 7.18
N ASP A 292 6.91 -1.98 8.07
CA ASP A 292 8.38 -1.98 8.13
C ASP A 292 8.95 -3.13 8.98
N GLN A 293 8.85 -4.38 8.51
CA GLN A 293 9.50 -5.53 9.16
C GLN A 293 10.27 -6.42 8.17
N ILE A 294 11.13 -5.80 7.34
CA ILE A 294 12.09 -6.56 6.54
C ILE A 294 13.28 -6.90 7.44
N GLU A 295 13.48 -8.19 7.72
CA GLU A 295 14.66 -8.67 8.44
C GLU A 295 15.93 -8.34 7.65
N PRO A 296 16.88 -7.57 8.23
CA PRO A 296 18.13 -7.28 7.56
C PRO A 296 19.00 -8.53 7.50
N VAL A 297 19.82 -8.60 6.46
CA VAL A 297 20.98 -9.50 6.42
C VAL A 297 22.25 -8.66 6.60
N VAL A 298 23.17 -9.17 7.42
CA VAL A 298 24.39 -8.47 7.82
C VAL A 298 25.59 -9.26 7.35
N PHE A 299 26.53 -8.56 6.70
CA PHE A 299 27.78 -9.12 6.24
C PHE A 299 28.94 -8.40 6.93
N GLN A 300 29.91 -9.18 7.37
CA GLN A 300 31.23 -8.68 7.75
C GLN A 300 32.14 -8.78 6.53
N LEU A 301 32.72 -7.65 6.14
CA LEU A 301 33.64 -7.52 5.01
C LEU A 301 35.05 -7.36 5.54
N CYS A 302 36.02 -8.03 4.93
CA CYS A 302 37.43 -7.89 5.26
C CYS A 302 38.30 -7.94 4.00
N GLY A 303 39.25 -7.02 3.84
CA GLY A 303 40.15 -6.97 2.70
C GLY A 303 41.44 -6.20 3.00
N GLU A 304 42.42 -6.29 2.11
CA GLU A 304 43.73 -5.63 2.27
C GLU A 304 43.68 -4.13 1.93
N THR A 305 42.68 -3.71 1.16
CA THR A 305 42.48 -2.31 0.77
C THR A 305 41.02 -1.86 0.89
N PRO A 306 40.75 -0.53 1.00
CA PRO A 306 39.39 0.00 0.94
C PRO A 306 38.67 -0.28 -0.39
N ALA A 307 39.43 -0.49 -1.48
CA ALA A 307 38.87 -0.83 -2.80
C ALA A 307 38.26 -2.25 -2.78
N ASP A 308 38.85 -3.17 -2.03
CA ASP A 308 38.36 -4.53 -1.88
C ASP A 308 37.01 -4.57 -1.15
N LEU A 309 36.85 -3.76 -0.10
CA LEU A 309 35.56 -3.61 0.60
C LEU A 309 34.47 -3.03 -0.32
N SER A 310 34.83 -2.05 -1.15
CA SER A 310 33.92 -1.44 -2.13
C SER A 310 33.50 -2.46 -3.20
N LYS A 311 34.44 -3.27 -3.70
CA LYS A 311 34.20 -4.35 -4.66
C LYS A 311 33.30 -5.43 -4.06
N ALA A 312 33.56 -5.85 -2.82
CA ALA A 312 32.75 -6.80 -2.08
C ALA A 312 31.30 -6.31 -1.92
N SER A 313 31.13 -5.06 -1.48
CA SER A 313 29.80 -4.46 -1.34
C SER A 313 29.03 -4.37 -2.67
N ALA A 314 29.71 -4.00 -3.76
CA ALA A 314 29.12 -3.95 -5.09
C ALA A 314 28.66 -5.33 -5.58
N LEU A 315 29.47 -6.38 -5.39
CA LEU A 315 29.14 -7.75 -5.78
C LEU A 315 27.93 -8.30 -5.01
N ILE A 316 27.90 -8.13 -3.68
CA ILE A 316 26.76 -8.56 -2.85
C ILE A 316 25.48 -7.82 -3.27
N ASN A 317 25.56 -6.51 -3.54
CA ASN A 317 24.42 -5.74 -4.04
C ASN A 317 23.97 -6.19 -5.43
N SER A 318 24.89 -6.59 -6.32
CA SER A 318 24.57 -7.12 -7.64
C SER A 318 23.81 -8.44 -7.56
N LEU A 319 24.30 -9.40 -6.75
CA LEU A 319 23.66 -10.71 -6.58
C LEU A 319 22.19 -10.56 -6.16
N ILE A 320 21.92 -9.71 -5.17
CA ILE A 320 20.55 -9.53 -4.68
C ILE A 320 19.68 -8.79 -5.70
N ASN A 321 20.23 -7.83 -6.45
CA ASN A 321 19.48 -7.06 -7.44
C ASN A 321 19.07 -7.91 -8.65
N GLN A 322 19.92 -8.86 -9.07
CA GLN A 322 19.61 -9.78 -10.17
C GLN A 322 18.41 -10.69 -9.84
N GLU A 323 18.28 -11.09 -8.57
CA GLU A 323 17.21 -11.98 -8.12
C GLU A 323 15.93 -11.26 -7.69
N HIS A 324 15.98 -9.94 -7.54
CA HIS A 324 14.86 -9.11 -7.10
C HIS A 324 14.03 -8.58 -8.26
N MET A 325 12.71 -8.60 -8.08
CA MET A 325 11.73 -8.04 -9.01
C MET A 325 10.86 -7.00 -8.31
N ASN A 326 10.46 -5.98 -9.09
CA ASN A 326 9.46 -5.01 -8.68
C ASN A 326 8.29 -5.03 -9.67
N ILE A 327 7.07 -5.25 -9.17
CA ILE A 327 5.84 -5.20 -9.98
C ILE A 327 4.93 -4.10 -9.42
N THR A 328 4.34 -3.29 -10.29
CA THR A 328 3.31 -2.32 -9.93
C THR A 328 2.00 -2.68 -10.60
N ILE A 329 0.95 -2.87 -9.78
CA ILE A 329 -0.41 -3.21 -10.22
C ILE A 329 -1.27 -1.96 -10.07
N HIS A 330 -1.90 -1.55 -11.18
CA HIS A 330 -2.88 -0.47 -11.21
C HIS A 330 -4.27 -1.04 -11.47
N ASP A 331 -5.14 -0.98 -10.46
CA ASP A 331 -6.49 -1.52 -10.58
C ASP A 331 -7.52 -0.74 -9.72
N PRO A 332 -8.65 -0.30 -10.29
CA PRO A 332 -9.66 0.48 -9.57
C PRO A 332 -10.26 -0.22 -8.37
N ALA A 333 -10.39 -1.55 -8.44
CA ALA A 333 -11.00 -2.32 -7.36
C ALA A 333 -10.20 -2.24 -6.07
N ILE A 334 -8.92 -1.86 -6.15
CA ILE A 334 -8.05 -1.61 -4.99
C ILE A 334 -8.63 -0.50 -4.09
N ALA A 335 -9.35 0.47 -4.65
CA ALA A 335 -10.03 1.51 -3.86
C ALA A 335 -11.17 0.95 -2.98
N HIS A 336 -11.60 -0.29 -3.21
CA HIS A 336 -12.72 -0.93 -2.53
C HIS A 336 -12.30 -2.13 -1.67
N PHE A 337 -11.00 -2.33 -1.46
CA PHE A 337 -10.50 -3.38 -0.59
C PHE A 337 -11.02 -3.22 0.83
N THR A 338 -11.57 -4.31 1.36
CA THR A 338 -12.07 -4.33 2.73
C THR A 338 -10.93 -4.44 3.74
N LYS A 339 -11.26 -4.39 5.03
CA LYS A 339 -10.27 -4.60 6.09
C LYS A 339 -9.66 -6.00 5.99
N GLU A 340 -10.49 -7.00 5.72
CA GLU A 340 -10.10 -8.40 5.56
C GLU A 340 -9.17 -8.57 4.36
N ASP A 341 -9.43 -7.88 3.24
CA ASP A 341 -8.56 -7.92 2.07
C ASP A 341 -7.15 -7.36 2.41
N LEU A 342 -7.08 -6.26 3.16
CA LEU A 342 -5.80 -5.67 3.60
C LEU A 342 -5.07 -6.56 4.61
N GLU A 343 -5.80 -7.26 5.49
CA GLU A 343 -5.24 -8.25 6.40
C GLU A 343 -4.67 -9.46 5.64
N MET A 344 -5.32 -9.90 4.55
CA MET A 344 -4.80 -10.94 3.66
C MET A 344 -3.49 -10.51 2.99
N LEU A 345 -3.37 -9.26 2.54
CA LEU A 345 -2.11 -8.72 2.00
C LEU A 345 -0.99 -8.75 3.04
N SER A 346 -1.27 -8.34 4.28
CA SER A 346 -0.27 -8.36 5.37
C SER A 346 0.17 -9.78 5.73
N LYS A 347 -0.77 -10.74 5.72
CA LYS A 347 -0.44 -12.16 5.92
C LYS A 347 0.47 -12.66 4.80
N MET A 348 0.18 -12.30 3.55
CA MET A 348 0.95 -12.69 2.38
C MET A 348 2.37 -12.11 2.38
N GLU A 349 2.56 -10.85 2.77
CA GLU A 349 3.87 -10.21 2.94
C GLU A 349 4.77 -11.02 3.89
N LYS A 350 4.22 -11.51 5.00
CA LYS A 350 4.95 -12.33 5.98
C LYS A 350 5.24 -13.74 5.49
N GLU A 351 4.26 -14.36 4.83
CA GLU A 351 4.37 -15.73 4.31
C GLU A 351 5.35 -15.83 3.15
N LEU A 352 5.28 -14.90 2.20
CA LEU A 352 6.09 -14.91 0.98
C LEU A 352 7.36 -14.07 1.09
N LYS A 353 7.58 -13.41 2.24
CA LYS A 353 8.75 -12.55 2.50
C LYS A 353 8.95 -11.48 1.41
N VAL A 354 7.84 -10.94 0.89
CA VAL A 354 7.81 -9.87 -0.12
C VAL A 354 7.33 -8.57 0.51
N SER A 355 7.80 -7.43 0.03
CA SER A 355 7.26 -6.12 0.41
C SER A 355 6.01 -5.81 -0.40
N VAL A 356 4.92 -5.44 0.29
CA VAL A 356 3.65 -5.06 -0.35
C VAL A 356 3.28 -3.63 0.02
N LEU A 357 3.57 -2.69 -0.87
CA LEU A 357 3.19 -1.28 -0.69
C LEU A 357 1.81 -1.02 -1.28
N THR A 358 0.86 -0.63 -0.42
CA THR A 358 -0.52 -0.35 -0.84
C THR A 358 -0.82 1.14 -0.81
N LYS A 359 -1.32 1.68 -1.93
CA LYS A 359 -1.87 3.04 -2.04
C LYS A 359 -3.29 2.93 -2.56
N THR A 360 -4.24 2.66 -1.66
CA THR A 360 -5.63 2.37 -2.05
C THR A 360 -6.32 3.54 -2.73
N ASN A 361 -6.02 4.78 -2.31
CA ASN A 361 -6.59 5.98 -2.93
C ASN A 361 -6.07 6.19 -4.35
N ASP A 362 -4.81 5.81 -4.59
CA ASP A 362 -4.17 5.91 -5.91
C ASP A 362 -4.45 4.67 -6.77
N GLN A 363 -5.18 3.68 -6.23
CA GLN A 363 -5.50 2.42 -6.90
C GLN A 363 -4.25 1.64 -7.32
N VAL A 364 -3.21 1.68 -6.48
CA VAL A 364 -1.90 1.07 -6.77
C VAL A 364 -1.47 0.12 -5.67
N ILE A 365 -0.93 -1.03 -6.08
CA ILE A 365 -0.13 -1.92 -5.22
C ILE A 365 1.24 -2.11 -5.86
N THR A 366 2.32 -1.98 -5.10
CA THR A 366 3.68 -2.29 -5.55
C THR A 366 4.24 -3.46 -4.76
N LEU A 367 4.74 -4.46 -5.47
CA LEU A 367 5.38 -5.65 -4.94
C LEU A 367 6.88 -5.57 -5.16
N LYS A 368 7.66 -5.93 -4.14
CA LYS A 368 9.12 -6.04 -4.23
C LYS A 368 9.61 -7.27 -3.48
N GLY A 369 10.61 -7.96 -4.03
CA GLY A 369 11.21 -9.14 -3.39
C GLY A 369 11.79 -10.09 -4.43
N LEU A 370 12.09 -11.32 -4.02
CA LEU A 370 12.61 -12.34 -4.96
C LEU A 370 11.57 -12.70 -6.02
N THR A 371 12.03 -12.88 -7.25
CA THR A 371 11.22 -13.09 -8.46
C THR A 371 10.07 -14.10 -8.27
N GLY A 372 10.34 -15.33 -7.81
CA GLY A 372 9.31 -16.37 -7.68
C GLY A 372 8.23 -16.04 -6.63
N PHE A 373 8.61 -15.41 -5.52
CA PHE A 373 7.66 -15.00 -4.48
C PHE A 373 6.83 -13.79 -4.91
N VAL A 374 7.44 -12.85 -5.65
CA VAL A 374 6.72 -11.70 -6.22
C VAL A 374 5.66 -12.14 -7.22
N GLN A 375 5.96 -13.10 -8.10
CA GLN A 375 4.97 -13.65 -9.04
C GLN A 375 3.82 -14.38 -8.32
N THR A 376 4.14 -15.16 -7.29
CA THR A 376 3.13 -15.82 -6.46
C THR A 376 2.24 -14.81 -5.76
N ALA A 377 2.83 -13.76 -5.20
CA ALA A 377 2.12 -12.66 -4.55
C ALA A 377 1.22 -11.91 -5.55
N GLU A 378 1.73 -11.61 -6.74
CA GLU A 378 0.97 -10.97 -7.81
C GLU A 378 -0.30 -11.76 -8.16
N SER A 379 -0.18 -13.08 -8.35
CA SER A 379 -1.33 -13.94 -8.66
C SER A 379 -2.40 -13.87 -7.56
N ARG A 380 -2.00 -14.01 -6.28
CA ARG A 380 -2.94 -13.93 -5.14
C ARG A 380 -3.60 -12.56 -5.03
N ILE A 381 -2.86 -11.49 -5.30
CA ILE A 381 -3.40 -10.13 -5.28
C ILE A 381 -4.41 -9.92 -6.41
N ARG A 382 -4.16 -10.47 -7.60
CA ARG A 382 -5.13 -10.46 -8.70
C ARG A 382 -6.44 -11.17 -8.31
N ASP A 383 -6.38 -12.22 -7.50
CA ASP A 383 -7.60 -12.87 -6.99
C ASP A 383 -8.37 -12.00 -5.99
N ILE A 384 -7.66 -11.27 -5.12
CA ILE A 384 -8.27 -10.29 -4.21
C ILE A 384 -8.93 -9.15 -5.00
N ILE A 385 -8.26 -8.64 -6.05
CA ILE A 385 -8.82 -7.65 -6.99
C ILE A 385 -10.12 -8.16 -7.59
N ARG A 386 -10.11 -9.36 -8.20
CA ARG A 386 -11.31 -9.97 -8.80
C ARG A 386 -12.44 -10.17 -7.79
N LYS A 387 -12.12 -10.49 -6.53
CA LYS A 387 -13.10 -10.58 -5.44
C LYS A 387 -13.71 -9.22 -5.12
N ALA A 388 -12.88 -8.16 -5.02
CA ALA A 388 -13.34 -6.80 -4.77
C ALA A 388 -14.25 -6.29 -5.91
N GLU A 389 -13.87 -6.53 -7.17
CA GLU A 389 -14.71 -6.22 -8.35
C GLU A 389 -16.08 -6.90 -8.28
N ARG A 390 -16.10 -8.22 -7.99
CA ARG A 390 -17.35 -8.97 -7.83
C ARG A 390 -18.22 -8.42 -6.70
N ASN A 391 -17.62 -8.06 -5.58
CA ASN A 391 -18.35 -7.49 -4.44
C ASN A 391 -18.95 -6.11 -4.77
N GLU A 392 -18.22 -5.27 -5.50
CA GLU A 392 -18.73 -3.98 -5.96
C GLU A 392 -19.90 -4.17 -6.93
N HIS A 393 -19.75 -5.07 -7.90
CA HIS A 393 -20.81 -5.41 -8.86
C HIS A 393 -22.06 -5.93 -8.13
N ARG A 394 -21.88 -6.88 -7.20
CA ARG A 394 -22.93 -7.43 -6.34
C ARG A 394 -23.63 -6.33 -5.53
N LYS A 395 -22.89 -5.37 -4.97
CA LYS A 395 -23.45 -4.23 -4.23
C LYS A 395 -24.30 -3.34 -5.14
N SER A 396 -23.78 -3.00 -6.33
CA SER A 396 -24.47 -2.14 -7.29
C SER A 396 -25.76 -2.78 -7.78
N LEU A 397 -25.71 -4.04 -8.20
CA LEU A 397 -26.90 -4.75 -8.66
C LEU A 397 -27.86 -5.09 -7.51
N GLY A 398 -27.35 -5.40 -6.32
CA GLY A 398 -28.20 -5.68 -5.16
C GLY A 398 -29.08 -4.49 -4.77
N ASN A 399 -28.54 -3.27 -4.83
CA ASN A 399 -29.32 -2.04 -4.61
C ASN A 399 -30.43 -1.85 -5.67
N LEU A 400 -30.19 -2.27 -6.91
CA LEU A 400 -31.22 -2.22 -7.96
C LEU A 400 -32.25 -3.33 -7.76
N THR A 401 -31.80 -4.54 -7.42
CA THR A 401 -32.66 -5.69 -7.14
C THR A 401 -33.60 -5.40 -5.98
N SER A 402 -33.12 -4.79 -4.89
CA SER A 402 -33.94 -4.46 -3.72
C SER A 402 -35.05 -3.44 -4.02
N ARG A 403 -34.97 -2.72 -5.15
CA ARG A 403 -36.03 -1.83 -5.64
C ARG A 403 -37.09 -2.54 -6.49
N ILE A 404 -36.82 -3.77 -6.92
CA ILE A 404 -37.70 -4.56 -7.79
C ILE A 404 -38.31 -5.73 -7.05
N VAL A 405 -37.50 -6.45 -6.28
CA VAL A 405 -37.86 -7.70 -5.62
C VAL A 405 -37.29 -7.72 -4.21
N GLN A 406 -38.10 -8.26 -3.30
CA GLN A 406 -37.68 -8.53 -1.93
C GLN A 406 -37.93 -10.00 -1.59
N TRP A 407 -36.86 -10.72 -1.30
CA TRP A 407 -36.88 -12.01 -0.65
C TRP A 407 -37.00 -11.82 0.86
N GLN A 408 -37.80 -12.68 1.47
CA GLN A 408 -38.10 -12.67 2.89
C GLN A 408 -38.06 -14.09 3.44
N TYR A 409 -37.78 -14.25 4.73
CA TYR A 409 -37.87 -15.53 5.44
C TYR A 409 -38.89 -15.44 6.57
N LYS A 410 -39.54 -16.55 6.88
CA LYS A 410 -40.51 -16.64 7.96
C LYS A 410 -39.80 -16.73 9.31
N SER A 411 -40.12 -15.81 10.21
CA SER A 411 -39.72 -15.86 11.62
C SER A 411 -40.95 -15.62 12.48
N GLY A 412 -41.34 -16.63 13.26
CA GLY A 412 -42.61 -16.66 13.98
C GLY A 412 -43.81 -16.53 13.03
N HIS A 413 -44.63 -15.50 13.25
CA HIS A 413 -45.81 -15.19 12.44
C HIS A 413 -45.55 -14.14 11.34
N SER A 414 -44.32 -13.66 11.20
CA SER A 414 -43.97 -12.57 10.27
C SER A 414 -42.92 -12.99 9.26
N PHE A 415 -42.87 -12.25 8.15
CA PHE A 415 -41.81 -12.38 7.15
C PHE A 415 -40.81 -11.24 7.32
N ILE A 416 -39.54 -11.57 7.48
CA ILE A 416 -38.44 -10.63 7.62
C ILE A 416 -37.68 -10.56 6.31
N ALA A 417 -37.41 -9.35 5.83
CA ALA A 417 -36.64 -9.14 4.61
C ALA A 417 -35.17 -9.46 4.80
N PHE A 418 -34.57 -10.06 3.77
CA PHE A 418 -33.13 -10.21 3.70
C PHE A 418 -32.42 -8.88 3.49
N ASP A 419 -31.15 -8.83 3.90
CA ASP A 419 -30.26 -7.74 3.53
C ASP A 419 -30.06 -7.68 2.01
N VAL A 420 -29.56 -6.54 1.52
CA VAL A 420 -29.40 -6.26 0.09
C VAL A 420 -28.58 -7.34 -0.65
N PHE A 421 -27.57 -7.91 0.00
CA PHE A 421 -26.68 -8.88 -0.62
C PHE A 421 -27.31 -10.26 -0.68
N THR A 422 -27.88 -10.75 0.42
CA THR A 422 -28.60 -12.04 0.42
C THR A 422 -29.82 -11.99 -0.49
N ASN A 423 -30.53 -10.86 -0.54
CA ASN A 423 -31.63 -10.63 -1.47
C ASN A 423 -31.20 -10.74 -2.95
N TYR A 424 -30.03 -10.18 -3.29
CA TYR A 424 -29.47 -10.29 -4.64
C TYR A 424 -29.13 -11.73 -5.00
N ASP A 425 -28.44 -12.45 -4.12
CA ASP A 425 -28.01 -13.83 -4.39
C ASP A 425 -29.21 -14.78 -4.58
N LEU A 426 -30.24 -14.64 -3.73
CA LEU A 426 -31.48 -15.41 -3.87
C LEU A 426 -32.18 -15.13 -5.20
N GLU A 427 -32.21 -13.86 -5.61
CA GLU A 427 -32.82 -13.48 -6.88
C GLU A 427 -31.99 -13.93 -8.09
N GLU A 428 -30.67 -13.89 -8.01
CA GLU A 428 -29.78 -14.41 -9.03
C GLU A 428 -29.94 -15.92 -9.17
N ALA A 429 -29.94 -16.66 -8.06
CA ALA A 429 -30.17 -18.11 -8.04
C ALA A 429 -31.55 -18.49 -8.61
N PHE A 430 -32.58 -17.68 -8.34
CA PHE A 430 -33.92 -17.88 -8.91
C PHE A 430 -33.92 -17.73 -10.44
N LYS A 431 -33.22 -16.72 -10.97
CA LYS A 431 -33.11 -16.50 -12.43
C LYS A 431 -32.33 -17.61 -13.12
N LEU A 432 -31.26 -18.10 -12.48
CA LEU A 432 -30.42 -19.18 -12.99
C LEU A 432 -31.05 -20.56 -12.83
N GLN A 433 -32.20 -20.65 -12.15
CA GLN A 433 -32.86 -21.91 -11.80
C GLN A 433 -31.93 -22.85 -11.03
N THR A 434 -31.07 -22.28 -10.19
CA THR A 434 -30.16 -23.06 -9.34
C THR A 434 -30.97 -23.83 -8.30
N THR A 435 -30.59 -25.07 -8.03
CA THR A 435 -31.32 -25.95 -7.11
C THR A 435 -31.20 -25.53 -5.64
N SER A 436 -30.08 -24.90 -5.26
CA SER A 436 -29.79 -24.53 -3.89
C SER A 436 -28.82 -23.33 -3.82
N VAL A 437 -28.95 -22.48 -2.81
CA VAL A 437 -27.94 -21.47 -2.44
C VAL A 437 -27.75 -21.41 -0.92
N GLN A 438 -26.52 -21.18 -0.45
CA GLN A 438 -26.28 -20.97 0.97
C GLN A 438 -26.63 -19.56 1.40
N ILE A 439 -27.49 -19.44 2.41
CA ILE A 439 -27.88 -18.15 3.00
C ILE A 439 -27.66 -18.14 4.49
N LYS A 440 -27.44 -16.95 5.04
CA LYS A 440 -27.39 -16.74 6.47
C LYS A 440 -28.72 -16.18 6.95
N ILE A 441 -29.35 -16.86 7.90
CA ILE A 441 -30.52 -16.36 8.62
C ILE A 441 -30.09 -16.19 10.07
N GLU A 442 -30.19 -14.96 10.57
CA GLU A 442 -29.69 -14.56 11.89
C GLU A 442 -28.19 -14.85 12.02
N SER A 443 -27.80 -15.91 12.73
CA SER A 443 -26.41 -16.33 12.91
C SER A 443 -26.10 -17.72 12.35
N GLU A 444 -27.06 -18.37 11.69
CA GLU A 444 -26.92 -19.74 11.19
C GLU A 444 -26.96 -19.79 9.66
N MET A 445 -26.17 -20.71 9.08
CA MET A 445 -26.19 -21.00 7.65
C MET A 445 -27.28 -22.03 7.33
N TYR A 446 -28.04 -21.77 6.27
CA TYR A 446 -29.07 -22.65 5.72
C TYR A 446 -28.82 -22.90 4.23
N ASP A 447 -29.27 -24.06 3.77
CA ASP A 447 -29.37 -24.41 2.36
C ASP A 447 -30.77 -24.04 1.84
N ALA A 448 -30.84 -23.01 0.99
CA ALA A 448 -32.08 -22.51 0.42
C ALA A 448 -32.39 -23.14 -0.95
N ASP A 449 -33.41 -23.99 -0.97
CA ASP A 449 -34.06 -24.49 -2.18
C ASP A 449 -34.93 -23.37 -2.76
N ILE A 450 -34.44 -22.76 -3.84
CA ILE A 450 -35.04 -21.57 -4.44
C ILE A 450 -36.36 -21.89 -5.15
N VAL A 451 -36.46 -23.10 -5.71
CA VAL A 451 -37.64 -23.56 -6.44
C VAL A 451 -38.78 -23.84 -5.47
N ARG A 452 -38.48 -24.55 -4.37
CA ARG A 452 -39.46 -24.82 -3.30
C ARG A 452 -39.70 -23.65 -2.38
N LYS A 453 -38.82 -22.64 -2.42
CA LYS A 453 -38.80 -21.48 -1.52
C LYS A 453 -38.71 -21.90 -0.04
N ILE A 454 -37.77 -22.79 0.27
CA ILE A 454 -37.54 -23.30 1.63
C ILE A 454 -36.05 -23.32 1.94
N ALA A 455 -35.67 -22.77 3.09
CA ALA A 455 -34.33 -22.88 3.65
C ALA A 455 -34.25 -24.00 4.70
N THR A 456 -33.23 -24.85 4.62
CA THR A 456 -33.09 -26.04 5.46
C THR A 456 -31.74 -26.08 6.17
N LYS A 457 -31.75 -26.52 7.44
CA LYS A 457 -30.54 -26.82 8.22
C LYS A 457 -30.83 -28.02 9.12
N GLY A 458 -30.35 -29.19 8.71
CA GLY A 458 -30.70 -30.45 9.38
C GLY A 458 -32.21 -30.67 9.35
N ARG A 459 -32.86 -30.71 10.53
CA ARG A 459 -34.33 -30.84 10.65
C ARG A 459 -35.08 -29.50 10.61
N LYS A 460 -34.40 -28.37 10.75
CA LYS A 460 -35.04 -27.04 10.71
C LYS A 460 -35.42 -26.69 9.27
N ARG A 461 -36.63 -26.17 9.08
CA ARG A 461 -37.15 -25.69 7.79
C ARG A 461 -37.73 -24.30 7.98
N ILE A 462 -37.32 -23.36 7.14
CA ILE A 462 -37.78 -21.97 7.14
C ILE A 462 -38.39 -21.68 5.77
N GLU A 463 -39.61 -21.15 5.76
CA GLU A 463 -40.31 -20.74 4.55
C GLU A 463 -39.68 -19.45 4.00
N LEU A 464 -39.45 -19.41 2.69
CA LEU A 464 -38.98 -18.23 1.97
C LEU A 464 -40.12 -17.66 1.12
N LYS A 465 -40.14 -16.35 0.97
CA LYS A 465 -41.13 -15.64 0.17
C LYS A 465 -40.45 -14.62 -0.71
N ARG A 466 -40.72 -14.69 -2.01
CA ARG A 466 -40.33 -13.68 -3.01
C ARG A 466 -41.50 -12.74 -3.25
N VAL A 467 -41.29 -11.44 -3.08
CA VAL A 467 -42.29 -10.40 -3.28
C VAL A 467 -41.80 -9.43 -4.35
N GLU A 468 -42.57 -9.26 -5.44
CA GLU A 468 -42.32 -8.17 -6.38
C GLU A 468 -42.88 -6.86 -5.83
N LEU A 469 -42.07 -5.80 -5.82
CA LEU A 469 -42.45 -4.52 -5.25
C LEU A 469 -43.37 -3.76 -6.23
N LYS A 470 -44.47 -3.20 -5.72
CA LYS A 470 -45.52 -2.55 -6.52
C LYS A 470 -44.99 -1.43 -7.45
N ALA A 471 -44.02 -0.64 -6.98
CA ALA A 471 -43.39 0.42 -7.79
C ALA A 471 -42.58 -0.13 -8.98
N ALA A 472 -42.10 -1.37 -8.90
CA ALA A 472 -41.43 -2.03 -10.01
C ALA A 472 -42.41 -2.76 -10.94
N ALA A 473 -43.54 -3.25 -10.40
CA ALA A 473 -44.64 -3.77 -11.20
C ALA A 473 -45.33 -2.67 -12.04
N GLN A 474 -45.31 -1.41 -11.58
CA GLN A 474 -45.80 -0.24 -12.32
C GLN A 474 -44.87 0.18 -13.48
N ARG A 475 -43.58 -0.17 -13.45
CA ARG A 475 -42.67 0.02 -14.59
C ARG A 475 -42.98 -1.07 -15.61
N SER A 476 -43.93 -0.79 -16.50
CA SER A 476 -44.40 -1.74 -17.49
C SER A 476 -43.26 -2.20 -18.40
N LEU A 477 -43.28 -3.49 -18.73
CA LEU A 477 -42.48 -4.00 -19.84
C LEU A 477 -42.97 -3.34 -21.14
N PRO A 478 -42.09 -3.19 -22.15
CA PRO A 478 -42.49 -2.57 -23.40
C PRO A 478 -43.69 -3.30 -24.01
N SER A 479 -44.71 -2.54 -24.42
CA SER A 479 -45.98 -3.09 -24.92
C SER A 479 -45.86 -3.91 -26.19
N HIS A 480 -44.77 -3.74 -26.95
CA HIS A 480 -44.47 -4.49 -28.16
C HIS A 480 -43.78 -5.83 -27.89
N TRP A 481 -43.49 -6.17 -26.63
CA TRP A 481 -42.92 -7.48 -26.30
C TRP A 481 -43.95 -8.59 -26.42
N ASP A 482 -43.50 -9.74 -26.93
CA ASP A 482 -44.24 -10.99 -26.90
C ASP A 482 -44.34 -11.52 -25.46
N ASP A 483 -45.36 -12.33 -25.21
CA ASP A 483 -45.49 -13.05 -23.94
C ASP A 483 -44.25 -13.93 -23.68
N MET A 484 -43.59 -13.67 -22.55
CA MET A 484 -42.39 -14.39 -22.13
C MET A 484 -42.69 -15.75 -21.50
N LYS A 485 -43.97 -16.11 -21.28
CA LYS A 485 -44.42 -17.41 -20.73
C LYS A 485 -43.71 -17.81 -19.43
N GLY A 486 -43.41 -16.82 -18.57
CA GLY A 486 -42.70 -17.02 -17.31
C GLY A 486 -41.17 -17.20 -17.42
N GLN A 487 -40.59 -17.17 -18.62
CA GLN A 487 -39.13 -17.18 -18.79
C GLN A 487 -38.54 -15.81 -18.43
N SER A 488 -37.30 -15.80 -17.91
CA SER A 488 -36.61 -14.54 -17.57
C SER A 488 -35.99 -13.84 -18.78
N VAL A 489 -35.63 -14.62 -19.82
CA VAL A 489 -35.04 -14.13 -21.07
C VAL A 489 -35.66 -14.87 -22.23
N VAL A 490 -36.15 -14.15 -23.23
CA VAL A 490 -36.65 -14.69 -24.50
C VAL A 490 -36.01 -13.92 -25.65
N VAL A 491 -35.54 -14.63 -26.68
CA VAL A 491 -34.94 -14.02 -27.87
C VAL A 491 -35.87 -14.27 -29.06
N VAL A 492 -36.72 -13.29 -29.37
CA VAL A 492 -37.78 -13.40 -30.37
C VAL A 492 -37.23 -13.08 -31.76
N LYS A 493 -37.38 -14.00 -32.72
CA LYS A 493 -37.07 -13.70 -34.13
C LYS A 493 -38.15 -12.79 -34.70
N LEU A 494 -37.77 -11.61 -35.18
CA LEU A 494 -38.70 -10.69 -35.81
C LEU A 494 -39.14 -11.23 -37.18
N THR A 495 -40.43 -11.08 -37.47
CA THR A 495 -41.01 -11.40 -38.77
C THR A 495 -40.49 -10.43 -39.83
N ALA A 496 -39.88 -10.95 -40.90
CA ALA A 496 -39.42 -10.13 -42.01
C ALA A 496 -40.60 -9.34 -42.62
N GLY A 497 -40.39 -8.05 -42.89
CA GLY A 497 -41.42 -7.14 -43.38
C GLY A 497 -42.33 -6.52 -42.31
N SER A 498 -42.19 -6.89 -41.02
CA SER A 498 -42.82 -6.13 -39.95
C SER A 498 -42.22 -4.73 -39.84
N LYS A 499 -42.98 -3.76 -39.30
CA LYS A 499 -42.49 -2.39 -39.09
C LYS A 499 -41.22 -2.38 -38.23
N GLU A 500 -41.22 -3.13 -37.14
CA GLU A 500 -40.08 -3.23 -36.23
C GLU A 500 -38.84 -3.82 -36.92
N TYR A 501 -39.01 -4.86 -37.75
CA TYR A 501 -37.91 -5.42 -38.54
C TYR A 501 -37.34 -4.36 -39.50
N ALA A 502 -38.21 -3.66 -40.22
CA ALA A 502 -37.82 -2.64 -41.19
C ALA A 502 -37.10 -1.46 -40.53
N ASP A 503 -37.54 -1.02 -39.34
CA ASP A 503 -36.92 0.06 -38.59
C ASP A 503 -35.49 -0.33 -38.13
N VAL A 504 -35.31 -1.54 -37.61
CA VAL A 504 -33.98 -2.04 -37.18
C VAL A 504 -33.07 -2.27 -38.39
N GLU A 505 -33.58 -2.85 -39.48
CA GLU A 505 -32.82 -3.02 -40.72
C GLU A 505 -32.36 -1.67 -41.28
N LYS A 506 -33.24 -0.67 -41.31
CA LYS A 506 -32.92 0.68 -41.78
C LYS A 506 -31.78 1.30 -40.99
N GLU A 507 -31.82 1.21 -39.65
CA GLU A 507 -30.76 1.78 -38.82
C GLU A 507 -29.44 1.02 -39.00
N PHE A 508 -29.48 -0.32 -39.14
CA PHE A 508 -28.28 -1.12 -39.40
C PHE A 508 -27.66 -0.83 -40.78
N ARG A 509 -28.46 -0.56 -41.81
CA ARG A 509 -27.98 -0.33 -43.18
C ARG A 509 -27.58 1.12 -43.48
N LYS A 510 -27.73 2.02 -42.51
CA LYS A 510 -27.56 3.47 -42.68
C LYS A 510 -26.21 3.90 -43.24
N THR A 511 -25.15 3.14 -42.98
CA THR A 511 -23.77 3.49 -43.35
C THR A 511 -23.00 2.28 -43.89
N GLY A 512 -22.87 2.19 -45.22
CA GLY A 512 -21.92 1.25 -45.86
C GLY A 512 -22.25 -0.26 -45.73
N LEU A 513 -23.46 -0.61 -45.31
CA LEU A 513 -23.94 -2.00 -45.16
C LEU A 513 -25.19 -2.28 -46.04
N SER A 514 -25.17 -1.80 -47.28
CA SER A 514 -26.28 -1.99 -48.22
C SER A 514 -26.51 -3.46 -48.59
N SER A 515 -27.68 -3.77 -49.13
CA SER A 515 -28.09 -5.15 -49.48
C SER A 515 -27.17 -5.83 -50.49
N ASN A 516 -26.40 -5.06 -51.27
CA ASN A 516 -25.44 -5.58 -52.24
C ASN A 516 -24.11 -5.99 -51.59
N ILE A 517 -23.86 -5.58 -50.35
CA ILE A 517 -22.61 -5.82 -49.61
C ILE A 517 -22.83 -6.85 -48.50
N ILE A 518 -24.01 -6.83 -47.85
CA ILE A 518 -24.29 -7.67 -46.68
C ILE A 518 -25.63 -8.40 -46.83
N LYS A 519 -25.59 -9.71 -46.59
CA LYS A 519 -26.79 -10.55 -46.49
C LYS A 519 -27.28 -10.59 -45.06
N LEU A 520 -28.47 -10.05 -44.82
CA LEU A 520 -29.14 -10.12 -43.52
C LEU A 520 -29.76 -11.52 -43.34
N ILE A 521 -29.43 -12.21 -42.25
CA ILE A 521 -29.91 -13.57 -41.97
C ILE A 521 -31.14 -13.54 -41.07
N LYS A 522 -31.08 -12.77 -39.99
CA LYS A 522 -32.19 -12.56 -39.05
C LYS A 522 -31.95 -11.37 -38.12
N ILE A 523 -33.03 -10.77 -37.68
CA ILE A 523 -33.06 -9.83 -36.56
C ILE A 523 -33.86 -10.49 -35.44
N GLN A 524 -33.32 -10.43 -34.22
CA GLN A 524 -33.99 -10.96 -33.04
C GLN A 524 -34.10 -9.87 -31.97
N ARG A 525 -35.28 -9.68 -31.39
CA ARG A 525 -35.47 -8.83 -30.21
C ARG A 525 -35.12 -9.63 -28.95
N VAL A 526 -34.30 -9.05 -28.08
CA VAL A 526 -34.00 -9.63 -26.77
C VAL A 526 -35.01 -9.08 -25.78
N GLN A 527 -35.72 -9.98 -25.10
CA GLN A 527 -36.65 -9.66 -24.02
C GLN A 527 -36.06 -10.20 -22.73
N ASN A 528 -35.34 -9.34 -22.02
CA ASN A 528 -34.86 -9.61 -20.66
C ASN A 528 -35.53 -8.61 -19.70
N SER A 529 -36.52 -9.08 -18.95
CA SER A 529 -37.35 -8.23 -18.09
C SER A 529 -36.57 -7.60 -16.94
N THR A 530 -35.58 -8.33 -16.41
CA THR A 530 -34.73 -7.82 -15.32
C THR A 530 -33.79 -6.73 -15.82
N LEU A 531 -33.04 -7.01 -16.90
CA LEU A 531 -32.13 -6.01 -17.47
C LEU A 531 -32.89 -4.76 -17.91
N TRP A 532 -34.09 -4.92 -18.46
CA TRP A 532 -34.95 -3.79 -18.82
C TRP A 532 -35.31 -2.95 -17.59
N ARG A 533 -35.72 -3.58 -16.49
CA ARG A 533 -36.06 -2.86 -15.25
C ARG A 533 -34.84 -2.15 -14.66
N TYR A 534 -33.66 -2.80 -14.63
CA TYR A 534 -32.42 -2.13 -14.20
C TYR A 534 -32.07 -0.94 -15.09
N TYR A 535 -32.20 -1.10 -16.40
CA TYR A 535 -31.97 -0.05 -17.39
C TYR A 535 -32.92 1.15 -17.19
N VAL A 536 -34.22 0.90 -17.02
CA VAL A 536 -35.23 1.95 -16.80
C VAL A 536 -34.98 2.67 -15.47
N ILE A 537 -34.69 1.95 -14.39
CA ILE A 537 -34.30 2.55 -13.12
C ILE A 537 -33.07 3.46 -13.30
N LYS A 538 -32.07 3.00 -14.06
CA LYS A 538 -30.87 3.80 -14.30
C LYS A 538 -31.14 5.04 -15.16
N LYS A 539 -32.07 4.91 -16.11
CA LYS A 539 -32.55 6.02 -16.93
C LYS A 539 -33.21 7.10 -16.08
N GLU A 540 -34.13 6.71 -15.19
CA GLU A 540 -34.80 7.64 -14.26
C GLU A 540 -33.77 8.37 -13.37
N GLU A 541 -32.78 7.65 -12.82
CA GLU A 541 -31.70 8.27 -12.03
C GLU A 541 -30.90 9.30 -12.83
N LEU A 542 -30.60 9.02 -14.11
CA LEU A 542 -29.87 9.93 -14.99
C LEU A 542 -30.71 11.13 -15.38
N GLU A 543 -32.00 10.94 -15.65
CA GLU A 543 -32.92 12.05 -15.94
C GLU A 543 -33.06 12.99 -14.75
N GLU A 544 -33.14 12.45 -13.53
CA GLU A 544 -33.16 13.23 -12.31
C GLU A 544 -31.82 13.95 -12.06
N LYS A 545 -30.70 13.25 -12.27
CA LYS A 545 -29.35 13.81 -12.09
C LYS A 545 -29.06 14.93 -13.09
N ASN A 546 -29.37 14.73 -14.36
CA ASN A 546 -28.98 15.62 -15.45
C ASN A 546 -30.03 16.70 -15.74
N LYS A 547 -31.23 16.58 -15.14
CA LYS A 547 -32.34 17.52 -15.31
C LYS A 547 -32.82 17.66 -16.77
N HIS A 548 -32.63 16.60 -17.56
CA HIS A 548 -33.15 16.49 -18.93
C HIS A 548 -33.39 15.02 -19.30
N LYS A 549 -34.18 14.78 -20.36
CA LYS A 549 -34.52 13.43 -20.84
C LYS A 549 -33.63 12.90 -21.98
N ASN A 550 -32.76 13.74 -22.54
CA ASN A 550 -31.87 13.38 -23.64
C ASN A 550 -30.61 12.61 -23.16
N ASN A 551 -30.82 11.48 -22.48
CA ASN A 551 -29.72 10.66 -21.94
C ASN A 551 -29.46 9.39 -22.75
N GLU A 552 -30.34 9.02 -23.68
CA GLU A 552 -30.33 7.73 -24.38
C GLU A 552 -29.95 7.87 -25.85
N LYS A 553 -29.16 6.91 -26.36
CA LYS A 553 -28.89 6.71 -27.79
C LYS A 553 -29.02 5.24 -28.17
N CYS A 554 -29.48 4.96 -29.38
CA CYS A 554 -29.35 3.64 -29.98
C CYS A 554 -27.98 3.52 -30.64
N LEU A 555 -27.17 2.55 -30.21
CA LEU A 555 -25.78 2.38 -30.65
C LEU A 555 -25.46 0.91 -30.92
N PHE A 556 -24.36 0.66 -31.64
CA PHE A 556 -24.01 -0.67 -32.13
C PHE A 556 -22.85 -1.29 -31.36
N HIS A 557 -22.94 -2.59 -31.07
CA HIS A 557 -21.88 -3.36 -30.41
C HIS A 557 -21.64 -4.69 -31.14
N GLY A 558 -20.48 -4.82 -31.79
CA GLY A 558 -20.06 -6.07 -32.46
C GLY A 558 -19.46 -7.07 -31.48
N THR A 559 -19.79 -8.35 -31.61
CA THR A 559 -19.28 -9.40 -30.71
C THR A 559 -19.14 -10.76 -31.41
N GLY A 560 -18.46 -11.70 -30.74
CA GLY A 560 -18.35 -13.09 -31.17
C GLY A 560 -19.57 -13.94 -30.77
N THR A 561 -19.77 -15.06 -31.45
CA THR A 561 -20.90 -15.96 -31.15
C THR A 561 -20.84 -16.60 -29.76
N ASP A 562 -19.66 -16.71 -29.16
CA ASP A 562 -19.44 -17.29 -27.84
C ASP A 562 -19.92 -16.36 -26.70
N LYS A 563 -20.27 -15.11 -27.03
CA LYS A 563 -20.68 -14.09 -26.04
C LYS A 563 -22.16 -13.74 -26.08
N THR A 564 -22.92 -14.15 -27.11
CA THR A 564 -24.32 -13.70 -27.24
C THR A 564 -25.21 -14.18 -26.10
N ASP A 565 -25.05 -15.42 -25.66
CA ASP A 565 -25.85 -15.93 -24.54
C ASP A 565 -25.52 -15.20 -23.24
N GLN A 566 -24.24 -14.84 -23.05
CA GLN A 566 -23.82 -14.03 -21.90
C GLN A 566 -24.45 -12.64 -21.96
N ILE A 567 -24.41 -11.97 -23.11
CA ILE A 567 -24.99 -10.62 -23.27
C ILE A 567 -26.51 -10.65 -23.12
N ASN A 568 -27.20 -11.66 -23.67
CA ASN A 568 -28.65 -11.78 -23.56
C ASN A 568 -29.10 -11.97 -22.10
N ASN A 569 -28.35 -12.74 -21.31
CA ASN A 569 -28.70 -13.04 -19.92
C ASN A 569 -28.26 -11.96 -18.94
N TYR A 570 -27.05 -11.41 -19.11
CA TYR A 570 -26.38 -10.58 -18.10
C TYR A 570 -26.09 -9.15 -18.58
N GLY A 571 -26.39 -8.83 -19.83
CA GLY A 571 -26.10 -7.53 -20.42
C GLY A 571 -24.63 -7.36 -20.79
N PHE A 572 -24.22 -6.12 -20.99
CA PHE A 572 -22.85 -5.81 -21.35
C PHE A 572 -21.97 -5.72 -20.12
N ASN A 573 -20.92 -6.55 -20.06
CA ASN A 573 -20.04 -6.61 -18.90
C ASN A 573 -18.68 -5.99 -19.22
N ARG A 574 -18.31 -4.92 -18.51
CA ARG A 574 -17.04 -4.21 -18.71
C ARG A 574 -15.80 -5.02 -18.33
N SER A 575 -15.90 -6.13 -17.61
CA SER A 575 -14.76 -7.02 -17.33
C SER A 575 -14.19 -7.67 -18.59
N PHE A 576 -14.95 -7.69 -19.70
CA PHE A 576 -14.45 -8.08 -21.03
C PHE A 576 -13.84 -6.90 -21.82
N ALA A 577 -13.88 -5.68 -21.26
CA ALA A 577 -13.30 -4.50 -21.90
C ALA A 577 -11.76 -4.56 -21.89
N GLY A 578 -11.15 -4.17 -23.01
CA GLY A 578 -9.70 -4.09 -23.15
C GLY A 578 -9.05 -5.11 -24.08
N MET A 579 -9.79 -6.12 -24.55
CA MET A 579 -9.29 -7.12 -25.52
C MET A 579 -8.88 -6.49 -26.89
N HIS A 580 -9.35 -5.27 -27.19
CA HIS A 580 -9.10 -4.55 -28.44
C HIS A 580 -8.56 -3.11 -28.27
N GLY A 581 -7.89 -2.81 -27.16
CA GLY A 581 -7.30 -1.49 -26.92
C GLY A 581 -8.30 -0.48 -26.34
N ALA A 582 -8.26 -0.31 -25.01
CA ALA A 582 -9.11 0.61 -24.25
C ALA A 582 -8.64 2.08 -24.38
N MET A 583 -8.70 2.65 -25.60
CA MET A 583 -8.14 3.97 -25.90
C MET A 583 -8.81 5.14 -25.17
N TYR A 584 -10.11 5.05 -24.88
CA TYR A 584 -10.88 6.13 -24.25
C TYR A 584 -11.32 5.79 -22.82
N GLY A 585 -10.98 4.60 -22.34
CA GLY A 585 -11.32 4.11 -21.00
C GLY A 585 -11.57 2.60 -20.97
N LYS A 586 -11.43 2.00 -19.79
CA LYS A 586 -11.76 0.60 -19.48
C LYS A 586 -13.26 0.45 -19.21
N GLY A 587 -14.05 0.53 -20.27
CA GLY A 587 -15.51 0.37 -20.22
C GLY A 587 -16.04 -0.33 -21.47
N THR A 588 -17.36 -0.46 -21.59
CA THR A 588 -17.99 -1.09 -22.75
C THR A 588 -18.16 -0.07 -23.88
N TYR A 589 -17.68 -0.41 -25.08
CA TYR A 589 -17.68 0.45 -26.25
C TYR A 589 -18.92 0.23 -27.11
N PHE A 590 -19.47 1.32 -27.61
CA PHE A 590 -20.61 1.34 -28.54
C PHE A 590 -20.34 2.31 -29.68
N ALA A 591 -20.49 1.85 -30.91
CA ALA A 591 -20.30 2.66 -32.11
C ALA A 591 -21.59 3.37 -32.52
N VAL A 592 -21.46 4.59 -33.01
CA VAL A 592 -22.57 5.30 -33.69
C VAL A 592 -22.81 4.69 -35.06
N ASP A 593 -21.74 4.33 -35.77
CA ASP A 593 -21.80 3.72 -37.09
C ASP A 593 -21.82 2.17 -36.99
N PRO A 594 -22.86 1.49 -37.50
CA PRO A 594 -22.93 0.02 -37.50
C PRO A 594 -21.77 -0.66 -38.25
N SER A 595 -21.24 -0.03 -39.30
CA SER A 595 -20.14 -0.59 -40.09
C SER A 595 -18.85 -0.75 -39.28
N TYR A 596 -18.61 0.11 -38.30
CA TYR A 596 -17.47 0.02 -37.39
C TYR A 596 -17.54 -1.26 -36.55
N SER A 597 -18.70 -1.51 -35.93
CA SER A 597 -18.97 -2.74 -35.17
C SER A 597 -18.98 -3.99 -36.04
N ALA A 598 -19.57 -3.89 -37.24
CA ALA A 598 -19.67 -5.00 -38.19
C ALA A 598 -18.29 -5.42 -38.74
N LYS A 599 -17.43 -4.48 -39.10
CA LYS A 599 -16.12 -4.81 -39.71
C LYS A 599 -15.10 -5.27 -38.68
N ASN A 600 -14.96 -4.53 -37.58
CA ASN A 600 -13.79 -4.65 -36.71
C ASN A 600 -13.99 -5.57 -35.50
N TYR A 601 -15.24 -5.81 -35.06
CA TYR A 601 -15.50 -6.46 -33.76
C TYR A 601 -16.42 -7.67 -33.84
N SER A 602 -17.32 -7.75 -34.83
CA SER A 602 -18.14 -8.94 -35.01
C SER A 602 -17.33 -10.06 -35.66
N LYS A 603 -17.02 -11.12 -34.91
CA LYS A 603 -16.27 -12.28 -35.43
C LYS A 603 -17.24 -13.26 -36.11
N PRO A 604 -16.94 -13.73 -37.34
CA PRO A 604 -17.77 -14.73 -38.00
C PRO A 604 -17.71 -16.06 -37.26
N ASP A 605 -18.82 -16.80 -37.21
CA ASP A 605 -18.84 -18.19 -36.76
C ASP A 605 -18.41 -19.16 -37.89
N GLY A 606 -18.45 -20.47 -37.62
CA GLY A 606 -18.10 -21.50 -38.61
C GLY A 606 -18.97 -21.52 -39.87
N LYS A 607 -20.11 -20.79 -39.89
CA LYS A 607 -20.97 -20.61 -41.07
C LYS A 607 -20.74 -19.24 -41.74
N GLY A 608 -19.77 -18.47 -41.27
CA GLY A 608 -19.51 -17.11 -41.73
C GLY A 608 -20.46 -16.06 -41.14
N HIS A 609 -21.37 -16.42 -40.22
CA HIS A 609 -22.32 -15.46 -39.69
C HIS A 609 -21.68 -14.55 -38.63
N LYS A 610 -21.89 -13.25 -38.79
CA LYS A 610 -21.45 -12.18 -37.90
C LYS A 610 -22.65 -11.66 -37.09
N ARG A 611 -22.37 -11.11 -35.91
CA ARG A 611 -23.38 -10.67 -34.93
C ARG A 611 -23.06 -9.27 -34.41
N VAL A 612 -24.05 -8.39 -34.49
CA VAL A 612 -24.00 -7.03 -33.94
C VAL A 612 -25.27 -6.78 -33.14
N TYR A 613 -25.13 -6.20 -31.95
CA TYR A 613 -26.26 -5.68 -31.19
C TYR A 613 -26.58 -4.24 -31.61
N LEU A 614 -27.86 -3.93 -31.73
CA LEU A 614 -28.39 -2.57 -31.62
C LEU A 614 -28.90 -2.42 -30.19
N ALA A 615 -28.23 -1.59 -29.40
CA ALA A 615 -28.47 -1.43 -27.96
C ALA A 615 -28.99 -0.03 -27.64
N ARG A 616 -29.84 0.07 -26.62
CA ARG A 616 -30.15 1.35 -25.98
C ARG A 616 -29.07 1.65 -24.96
N VAL A 617 -28.44 2.82 -25.06
CA VAL A 617 -27.29 3.20 -24.24
C VAL A 617 -27.54 4.55 -23.59
N LEU A 618 -27.47 4.59 -22.27
CA LEU A 618 -27.61 5.80 -21.45
C LEU A 618 -26.27 6.56 -21.44
N VAL A 619 -26.01 7.31 -22.51
CA VAL A 619 -24.80 8.12 -22.67
C VAL A 619 -24.77 9.35 -21.76
N GLY A 620 -25.94 9.88 -21.38
CA GLY A 620 -26.08 11.04 -20.48
C GLY A 620 -25.26 12.25 -20.90
N ASP A 621 -24.76 12.99 -19.91
CA ASP A 621 -23.74 14.01 -20.10
C ASP A 621 -22.38 13.34 -20.31
N PHE A 622 -21.73 13.60 -21.43
CA PHE A 622 -20.47 12.96 -21.78
C PHE A 622 -19.32 13.95 -21.99
N THR A 623 -18.09 13.44 -21.90
CA THR A 623 -16.86 14.20 -22.17
C THR A 623 -15.86 13.37 -22.96
N GLN A 624 -14.75 13.96 -23.37
CA GLN A 624 -13.72 13.21 -24.10
C GLN A 624 -13.02 12.20 -23.17
N GLY A 625 -12.91 10.95 -23.64
CA GLY A 625 -12.23 9.88 -22.93
C GLY A 625 -10.73 9.90 -23.10
N LYS A 626 -10.02 9.15 -22.26
CA LYS A 626 -8.58 8.92 -22.37
C LYS A 626 -8.19 7.55 -21.85
N LYS A 627 -7.04 7.05 -22.32
CA LYS A 627 -6.52 5.74 -21.91
C LYS A 627 -6.34 5.70 -20.39
N GLY A 628 -6.73 4.57 -19.79
CA GLY A 628 -6.60 4.35 -18.35
C GLY A 628 -7.77 4.85 -17.50
N LEU A 629 -8.76 5.56 -18.06
CA LEU A 629 -9.99 5.87 -17.31
C LEU A 629 -10.72 4.59 -16.93
N VAL A 630 -11.26 4.57 -15.72
CA VAL A 630 -11.99 3.43 -15.14
C VAL A 630 -13.38 3.84 -14.64
N THR A 631 -13.57 5.15 -14.54
CA THR A 631 -14.85 5.84 -14.34
C THR A 631 -14.81 7.13 -15.18
N PRO A 632 -15.97 7.73 -15.51
CA PRO A 632 -15.99 9.01 -16.19
C PRO A 632 -15.32 10.11 -15.35
N PRO A 633 -14.72 11.14 -15.97
CA PRO A 633 -14.13 12.27 -15.26
C PRO A 633 -15.16 13.07 -14.43
N LYS A 634 -14.67 13.86 -13.45
CA LYS A 634 -15.49 14.86 -12.73
C LYS A 634 -15.92 15.99 -13.67
N ARG A 635 -17.12 16.53 -13.48
CA ARG A 635 -17.60 17.72 -14.22
C ARG A 635 -16.82 18.97 -13.76
N LYS A 636 -16.47 19.85 -14.70
CA LYS A 636 -15.63 21.05 -14.42
C LYS A 636 -16.33 22.11 -13.56
N SER A 637 -17.67 22.14 -13.55
CA SER A 637 -18.47 23.15 -12.86
C SER A 637 -18.84 22.71 -11.44
N GLY A 638 -17.92 22.81 -10.48
CA GLY A 638 -18.17 22.85 -9.02
C GLY A 638 -18.94 21.69 -8.35
N GLY A 639 -19.40 20.69 -9.08
CA GLY A 639 -20.21 19.59 -8.57
C GLY A 639 -19.40 18.36 -8.18
N VAL A 640 -19.90 17.62 -7.20
CA VAL A 640 -19.37 16.31 -6.77
C VAL A 640 -19.58 15.21 -7.84
N HIS A 641 -20.37 15.49 -8.89
CA HIS A 641 -20.82 14.52 -9.87
C HIS A 641 -19.84 14.29 -11.03
N LEU A 642 -19.66 13.01 -11.39
CA LEU A 642 -18.97 12.57 -12.60
C LEU A 642 -19.84 12.81 -13.85
N TYR A 643 -19.22 12.87 -15.03
CA TYR A 643 -19.92 12.62 -16.30
C TYR A 643 -20.53 11.20 -16.32
N ASP A 644 -21.39 10.91 -17.27
CA ASP A 644 -22.12 9.63 -17.36
C ASP A 644 -21.45 8.64 -18.33
N SER A 645 -20.80 9.16 -19.36
CA SER A 645 -20.01 8.38 -20.31
C SER A 645 -18.87 9.21 -20.88
N VAL A 646 -18.01 8.58 -21.68
CA VAL A 646 -16.99 9.28 -22.46
C VAL A 646 -17.08 8.93 -23.93
N THR A 647 -16.52 9.78 -24.78
CA THR A 647 -16.50 9.64 -26.24
C THR A 647 -15.10 9.88 -26.81
N ASP A 648 -14.89 9.51 -28.07
CA ASP A 648 -13.68 9.85 -28.83
C ASP A 648 -13.56 11.35 -29.10
N LYS A 649 -14.69 12.01 -29.45
CA LYS A 649 -14.77 13.43 -29.79
C LYS A 649 -16.11 14.01 -29.34
N THR A 650 -16.10 15.15 -28.65
CA THR A 650 -17.33 15.74 -28.07
C THR A 650 -18.27 16.35 -29.10
N ASN A 651 -17.75 16.98 -30.16
CA ASN A 651 -18.58 17.73 -31.12
C ASN A 651 -19.24 16.82 -32.17
N ASN A 652 -18.62 15.68 -32.48
CA ASN A 652 -19.19 14.66 -33.37
C ASN A 652 -18.71 13.27 -32.95
N PRO A 653 -19.35 12.69 -31.90
CA PRO A 653 -19.01 11.37 -31.39
C PRO A 653 -19.13 10.29 -32.47
N SER A 654 -18.10 9.47 -32.64
CA SER A 654 -18.19 8.24 -33.43
C SER A 654 -18.43 7.01 -32.55
N MET A 655 -18.14 7.13 -31.26
CA MET A 655 -18.36 6.08 -30.26
C MET A 655 -18.57 6.63 -28.86
N PHE A 656 -19.14 5.80 -28.01
CA PHE A 656 -19.32 6.06 -26.58
C PHE A 656 -18.79 4.89 -25.75
N VAL A 657 -18.30 5.21 -24.56
CA VAL A 657 -17.83 4.24 -23.56
C VAL A 657 -18.55 4.48 -22.26
N ILE A 658 -19.27 3.46 -21.79
CA ILE A 658 -19.95 3.44 -20.48
C ILE A 658 -19.15 2.63 -19.48
N PHE A 659 -19.26 2.99 -18.20
CA PHE A 659 -18.50 2.37 -17.10
C PHE A 659 -19.40 1.68 -16.07
N ASN A 660 -20.72 1.73 -16.27
CA ASN A 660 -21.68 0.98 -15.47
C ASN A 660 -22.48 0.04 -16.38
N ASP A 661 -22.48 -1.24 -16.04
CA ASP A 661 -23.02 -2.32 -16.88
C ASP A 661 -24.54 -2.17 -17.12
N VAL A 662 -25.27 -1.52 -16.21
CA VAL A 662 -26.72 -1.30 -16.36
C VAL A 662 -27.08 -0.07 -17.22
N GLN A 663 -26.11 0.68 -17.74
CA GLN A 663 -26.35 1.80 -18.66
C GLN A 663 -26.73 1.35 -20.08
N ALA A 664 -26.66 0.06 -20.40
CA ALA A 664 -26.99 -0.42 -21.73
C ALA A 664 -27.93 -1.63 -21.72
N TYR A 665 -28.89 -1.63 -22.64
CA TYR A 665 -29.83 -2.73 -22.86
C TYR A 665 -29.64 -3.30 -24.27
N PRO A 666 -29.34 -4.62 -24.42
CA PRO A 666 -29.11 -5.25 -25.73
C PRO A 666 -30.43 -5.52 -26.47
N GLU A 667 -31.08 -4.48 -27.01
CA GLU A 667 -32.45 -4.57 -27.52
C GLU A 667 -32.62 -5.52 -28.71
N TYR A 668 -31.72 -5.46 -29.71
CA TYR A 668 -31.78 -6.32 -30.88
C TYR A 668 -30.44 -6.98 -31.18
N LEU A 669 -30.48 -8.26 -31.54
CA LEU A 669 -29.35 -9.04 -32.07
C LEU A 669 -29.53 -9.24 -33.58
N ILE A 670 -28.61 -8.68 -34.35
CA ILE A 670 -28.62 -8.71 -35.81
C ILE A 670 -27.58 -9.74 -36.27
N THR A 671 -28.03 -10.77 -36.99
CA THR A 671 -27.17 -11.78 -37.61
C THR A 671 -27.09 -11.55 -39.11
N PHE A 672 -25.88 -11.44 -39.64
CA PHE A 672 -25.62 -11.14 -41.05
C PHE A 672 -24.41 -11.90 -41.56
N GLN A 673 -24.17 -11.88 -42.87
CA GLN A 673 -23.01 -12.46 -43.54
C GLN A 673 -22.41 -11.46 -44.52
#